data_AF-A0A914EZU3-F1
#
_entry.id   AF-A0A914EZU3-F1
#
_cell.length_a   1.000
_cell.length_b   1.000
_cell.length_c   1.000
_cell.angle_alpha   90.00
_cell.angle_beta   90.00
_cell.angle_gamma   90.00
#
_symmetry.space_group_name_H-M   'P 1'
#
loop_
_entity.id
_entity.type
_entity.pdbx_description
1 polymer ?
#
loop_
_entity_poly.entity_id
_entity_poly.type
_entity_poly.pdbx_seq_one_letter_code
_entity_poly.pdbx_strand_id
1 'polypeptide(L)'
;MKFFIIFLGFIFAAELVFCGEKRKKIRVDEEKLSDADKCISVMQQQLQHKNMTRTLGGLVGMGWDDMTNEYTLPVFKVTYKECMVDPDNTYLVPDNVLLIPIKKTTLDKTSTVFNSFDEYKTLASNKLTISGSASAKGKGKASASFSRETQDTKESFVKEDSIMIQNKLCYLAFDLIGNEHGGLDSSFIDRVTEIAAAIDQKFHLKAKFLAETLISNYGTHVIHKATAAAEIVQNIFVKKVEEFKGETHMTEIKVGLSAEFDGQAYGGGGEVGVENKQESAKKESTKTDHTKNTINNRGGPHINRVGSSNLTEAMLHVDNLIGINQIGKFLYDIIPAVPLGQFSRMTKYTVKTLVYEAIQDYYKYNSLPGCMEFKSQNYNPLANVNDGSCETPDILFSFGGIYQACSPLKAWANLENVEFGNQCERYERRNRITGGMSCPENTTAILIDSMKIQFLDRSVKQKQRKCWSFFPYCWNEEVDVKVLDEIYTATYWCSGNVTINSTNLGKSAPNPLNKIMRYEILNAIEEDTELLKIFFPLSFNFKKQMEKQSVCEMKPGGDPEKITMESVIEDFIEAGERHFCGGWGSNCGRVLLDLNLDQLKILELYPKTLEALLPILNIDYIRYQFDNHDEIAEYSVEVLETLLFDQQKTLLNVEDEPTAFFGGFFQNNNNNPFTGKPECPSYFEEIDILENLKICICFDTDRKWPIRLGKIFHCFSKEKWCPKGYSEYLAGTVNNCDYKYCIRFHTRDEIMKPVLSKPPYIKFEDALSRKEKNSTTSLPTKNEF
;
A
#
# COMPACT_ATOMS: atom_id res chain seq x y z
N MET A 1 21.21 -65.24 69.16
CA MET A 1 20.07 -64.57 68.51
C MET A 1 19.69 -63.31 69.32
N LYS A 2 20.48 -62.25 69.21
CA LYS A 2 20.19 -60.86 69.68
C LYS A 2 21.31 -59.86 69.28
N PHE A 3 22.03 -60.14 68.18
CA PHE A 3 23.15 -59.30 67.71
C PHE A 3 23.14 -59.07 66.19
N PHE A 4 22.01 -59.33 65.51
CA PHE A 4 21.87 -59.18 64.05
C PHE A 4 20.75 -58.19 63.62
N ILE A 5 20.20 -57.40 64.57
CA ILE A 5 19.12 -56.41 64.29
C ILE A 5 19.58 -54.95 64.50
N ILE A 6 20.84 -54.69 64.86
CA ILE A 6 21.33 -53.30 65.07
C ILE A 6 22.19 -52.78 63.91
N PHE A 7 22.62 -53.63 62.96
CA PHE A 7 23.45 -53.20 61.83
C PHE A 7 22.70 -52.94 60.50
N LEU A 8 21.39 -53.18 60.44
CA LEU A 8 20.53 -52.85 59.29
C LEU A 8 19.73 -51.54 59.47
N GLY A 9 19.96 -50.80 60.56
CA GLY A 9 19.33 -49.50 60.83
C GLY A 9 20.17 -48.27 60.43
N PHE A 10 21.39 -48.45 59.90
CA PHE A 10 22.32 -47.35 59.61
C PHE A 10 22.76 -47.22 58.15
N ILE A 11 22.22 -48.01 57.22
CA ILE A 11 22.56 -47.95 55.78
C ILE A 11 21.38 -47.48 54.89
N PHE A 12 20.21 -47.17 55.46
CA PHE A 12 19.05 -46.60 54.73
C PHE A 12 18.65 -45.19 55.23
N ALA A 13 19.64 -44.33 55.52
CA ALA A 13 19.44 -42.91 55.78
C ALA A 13 20.39 -42.02 54.96
N ALA A 14 20.78 -42.50 53.77
CA ALA A 14 21.62 -41.77 52.83
C ALA A 14 21.01 -41.80 51.43
N GLU A 15 19.74 -41.42 51.29
CA GLU A 15 19.12 -41.08 50.01
C GLU A 15 17.82 -40.30 50.19
N LEU A 16 17.88 -39.20 50.95
CA LEU A 16 16.99 -38.07 50.75
C LEU A 16 17.88 -36.84 50.76
N VAL A 17 18.31 -36.46 49.57
CA VAL A 17 18.92 -35.16 49.29
C VAL A 17 17.90 -34.11 49.71
N PHE A 18 18.01 -33.67 50.96
CA PHE A 18 17.65 -32.31 51.33
C PHE A 18 18.53 -31.41 50.47
N CYS A 19 18.02 -31.03 49.29
CA CYS A 19 18.33 -29.73 48.75
C CYS A 19 17.61 -28.73 49.65
N GLY A 20 18.10 -28.59 50.87
CA GLY A 20 17.92 -27.40 51.67
C GLY A 20 18.69 -26.32 50.94
N GLU A 21 18.07 -25.77 49.89
CA GLU A 21 18.44 -24.48 49.37
C GLU A 21 18.17 -23.52 50.53
N LYS A 22 19.20 -23.32 51.36
CA LYS A 22 19.33 -22.10 52.15
C LYS A 22 19.00 -21.03 51.14
N ARG A 23 17.82 -20.42 51.25
CA ARG A 23 17.54 -19.14 50.61
C ARG A 23 18.68 -18.26 51.06
N LYS A 24 19.74 -18.18 50.25
CA LYS A 24 20.62 -17.02 50.25
C LYS A 24 19.61 -15.93 50.03
N LYS A 25 19.31 -15.18 51.10
CA LYS A 25 18.70 -13.88 51.00
C LYS A 25 19.67 -13.17 50.07
N ILE A 26 19.37 -13.16 48.78
CA ILE A 26 20.10 -12.37 47.81
C ILE A 26 19.89 -10.98 48.40
N ARG A 27 20.92 -10.46 49.06
CA ARG A 27 21.00 -9.04 49.36
C ARG A 27 21.14 -8.46 47.97
N VAL A 28 19.99 -8.16 47.35
CA VAL A 28 20.00 -7.33 46.18
C VAL A 28 20.50 -6.00 46.72
N ASP A 29 21.64 -5.54 46.24
CA ASP A 29 22.12 -4.21 46.59
C ASP A 29 21.01 -3.23 46.19
N GLU A 30 20.26 -2.71 47.18
CA GLU A 30 19.14 -1.78 46.96
C GLU A 30 19.57 -0.56 46.13
N GLU A 31 20.87 -0.28 46.11
CA GLU A 31 21.53 0.77 45.33
C GLU A 31 21.47 0.55 43.80
N LYS A 32 21.29 -0.70 43.33
CA LYS A 32 21.23 -1.05 41.89
C LYS A 32 19.83 -1.33 41.35
N LEU A 33 18.79 -1.31 42.19
CA LEU A 33 17.42 -1.49 41.73
C LEU A 33 16.91 -0.23 41.01
N SER A 34 16.13 -0.42 39.94
CA SER A 34 15.40 0.69 39.32
C SER A 34 14.41 1.32 40.31
N ASP A 35 14.06 2.58 40.11
CA ASP A 35 13.08 3.26 40.99
C ASP A 35 11.74 2.50 41.03
N ALA A 36 11.32 1.92 39.90
CA ALA A 36 10.13 1.07 39.83
C ALA A 36 10.26 -0.20 40.68
N ASP A 37 11.38 -0.91 40.57
CA ASP A 37 11.62 -2.14 41.34
C ASP A 37 11.68 -1.86 42.85
N LYS A 38 12.24 -0.70 43.24
CA LYS A 38 12.22 -0.24 44.64
C LYS A 38 10.79 -0.10 45.13
N CYS A 39 9.95 0.63 44.41
CA CYS A 39 8.54 0.81 44.76
C CYS A 39 7.78 -0.52 44.84
N ILE A 40 7.95 -1.38 43.83
CA ILE A 40 7.31 -2.70 43.79
C ILE A 40 7.73 -3.52 45.02
N SER A 41 9.02 -3.53 45.36
CA SER A 41 9.53 -4.31 46.50
C SER A 41 8.97 -3.82 47.85
N VAL A 42 8.85 -2.50 48.06
CA VAL A 42 8.28 -1.92 49.28
C VAL A 42 6.78 -2.22 49.37
N MET A 43 6.05 -2.05 48.28
CA MET A 43 4.59 -2.28 48.24
C MET A 43 4.24 -3.75 48.42
N GLN A 44 5.00 -4.68 47.81
CA GLN A 44 4.81 -6.12 47.99
C GLN A 44 4.99 -6.56 49.45
N GLN A 45 5.87 -5.89 50.21
CA GLN A 45 6.05 -6.15 51.64
C GLN A 45 4.88 -5.63 52.48
N GLN A 46 4.25 -4.52 52.07
CA GLN A 46 3.14 -3.89 52.80
C GLN A 46 1.78 -4.58 52.54
N LEU A 47 1.57 -5.16 51.36
CA LEU A 47 0.25 -5.63 50.89
C LEU A 47 0.00 -7.15 51.05
N GLN A 48 0.72 -7.85 51.94
CA GLN A 48 0.51 -9.28 52.26
C GLN A 48 0.39 -10.20 51.01
N HIS A 49 1.29 -10.09 50.04
CA HIS A 49 1.30 -10.91 48.81
C HIS A 49 0.12 -10.72 47.84
N LYS A 50 -0.56 -9.56 47.81
CA LYS A 50 -1.29 -9.17 46.58
C LYS A 50 -0.25 -8.85 45.50
N ASN A 51 -0.27 -9.60 44.38
CA ASN A 51 0.72 -9.54 43.31
C ASN A 51 0.69 -8.20 42.56
N MET A 52 1.27 -7.14 43.12
CA MET A 52 1.69 -5.98 42.34
C MET A 52 2.90 -6.38 41.51
N THR A 53 2.73 -6.47 40.20
CA THR A 53 3.80 -6.89 39.28
C THR A 53 3.97 -5.97 38.08
N ARG A 54 3.18 -4.88 37.96
CA ARG A 54 3.02 -4.17 36.67
C ARG A 54 3.07 -2.66 36.78
N THR A 55 3.60 -2.05 35.73
CA THR A 55 3.70 -0.61 35.55
C THR A 55 2.82 -0.17 34.38
N LEU A 56 2.17 0.98 34.48
CA LEU A 56 1.53 1.66 33.33
C LEU A 56 2.52 2.52 32.53
N GLY A 57 3.82 2.31 32.74
CA GLY A 57 4.88 2.94 31.95
C GLY A 57 4.80 2.51 30.50
N GLY A 58 5.15 3.42 29.58
CA GLY A 58 5.23 3.11 28.15
C GLY A 58 3.93 3.26 27.38
N LEU A 59 2.84 3.72 27.99
CA LEU A 59 1.57 3.98 27.28
C LEU A 59 1.42 5.44 26.81
N VAL A 60 2.02 6.38 27.56
CA VAL A 60 2.10 7.82 27.27
C VAL A 60 3.53 8.31 27.44
N GLY A 61 3.89 9.41 26.79
CA GLY A 61 5.24 9.96 26.78
C GLY A 61 6.24 9.22 25.88
N MET A 62 5.78 8.18 25.20
CA MET A 62 6.53 7.42 24.21
C MET A 62 6.45 8.07 22.83
N GLY A 63 7.54 7.96 22.06
CA GLY A 63 7.50 8.20 20.63
C GLY A 63 6.59 7.20 19.90
N TRP A 64 6.13 7.59 18.71
CA TRP A 64 5.20 6.82 17.89
C TRP A 64 5.55 6.94 16.41
N ASP A 65 5.74 5.81 15.76
CA ASP A 65 5.86 5.71 14.31
C ASP A 65 4.46 5.54 13.69
N ASP A 66 3.95 6.62 13.13
CA ASP A 66 2.63 6.70 12.52
C ASP A 66 2.49 5.82 11.25
N MET A 67 3.59 5.42 10.61
CA MET A 67 3.54 4.56 9.42
C MET A 67 3.32 3.09 9.78
N THR A 68 3.94 2.64 10.89
CA THR A 68 3.85 1.26 11.38
C THR A 68 2.82 1.06 12.49
N ASN A 69 2.30 2.15 13.07
CA ASN A 69 1.49 2.13 14.29
C ASN A 69 2.20 1.44 15.47
N GLU A 70 3.47 1.78 15.69
CA GLU A 70 4.29 1.20 16.75
C GLU A 70 4.87 2.27 17.67
N TYR A 71 4.98 1.92 18.96
CA TYR A 71 5.73 2.71 19.93
C TYR A 71 7.23 2.64 19.65
N THR A 72 7.93 3.75 19.85
CA THR A 72 9.38 3.88 19.66
C THR A 72 10.07 4.24 20.97
N LEU A 73 11.15 5.04 20.99
CA LEU A 73 11.84 5.43 22.23
C LEU A 73 11.08 6.47 23.06
N PRO A 74 11.28 6.51 24.40
CA PRO A 74 10.62 7.48 25.28
C PRO A 74 11.06 8.92 25.00
N VAL A 75 10.11 9.84 24.86
CA VAL A 75 10.36 11.28 24.67
C VAL A 75 10.23 12.03 26.00
N PHE A 76 9.24 11.66 26.81
CA PHE A 76 9.09 12.17 28.17
C PHE A 76 9.85 11.29 29.15
N LYS A 77 10.36 11.92 30.19
CA LYS A 77 11.04 11.21 31.27
C LYS A 77 10.04 10.32 32.01
N VAL A 78 10.40 9.07 32.30
CA VAL A 78 9.59 8.15 33.09
C VAL A 78 10.27 7.92 34.43
N THR A 79 9.63 8.29 35.54
CA THR A 79 10.13 8.07 36.90
C THR A 79 9.05 7.50 37.81
N TYR A 80 9.48 6.86 38.90
CA TYR A 80 8.61 6.23 39.88
C TYR A 80 9.02 6.58 41.32
N LYS A 81 9.56 7.78 41.55
CA LYS A 81 10.10 8.16 42.86
C LYS A 81 9.02 8.34 43.91
N GLU A 82 7.80 8.67 43.48
CA GLU A 82 6.66 8.87 44.37
C GLU A 82 5.89 7.57 44.64
N CYS A 83 6.26 6.47 43.98
CA CYS A 83 5.60 5.17 44.07
C CYS A 83 4.07 5.24 43.92
N MET A 84 3.57 6.12 43.03
CA MET A 84 2.13 6.30 42.83
C MET A 84 1.49 5.02 42.29
N VAL A 85 0.28 4.75 42.77
CA VAL A 85 -0.50 3.56 42.39
C VAL A 85 -1.92 3.93 42.01
N ASP A 86 -2.57 3.07 41.24
CA ASP A 86 -4.01 3.18 40.99
C ASP A 86 -4.83 2.90 42.27
N PRO A 87 -6.13 3.28 42.30
CA PRO A 87 -6.98 3.10 43.49
C PRO A 87 -7.09 1.65 44.00
N ASP A 88 -6.94 0.67 43.12
CA ASP A 88 -7.04 -0.76 43.47
C ASP A 88 -5.68 -1.39 43.86
N ASN A 89 -4.60 -0.59 43.87
CA ASN A 89 -3.21 -1.01 44.16
C ASN A 89 -2.71 -2.14 43.25
N THR A 90 -3.11 -2.12 41.98
CA THR A 90 -2.78 -3.12 40.96
C THR A 90 -1.61 -2.70 40.07
N TYR A 91 -1.53 -1.41 39.76
CA TYR A 91 -0.62 -0.83 38.78
C TYR A 91 0.21 0.31 39.39
N LEU A 92 1.51 0.29 39.12
CA LEU A 92 2.40 1.40 39.40
C LEU A 92 2.28 2.47 38.30
N VAL A 93 2.07 3.72 38.69
CA VAL A 93 1.85 4.88 37.82
C VAL A 93 3.11 5.76 37.82
N PRO A 94 3.62 6.18 36.65
CA PRO A 94 4.75 7.11 36.60
C PRO A 94 4.42 8.47 37.25
N ASP A 95 5.41 9.09 37.89
CA ASP A 95 5.28 10.36 38.64
C ASP A 95 4.67 11.49 37.80
N ASN A 96 4.95 11.52 36.50
CA ASN A 96 4.49 12.54 35.56
C ASN A 96 3.26 12.14 34.74
N VAL A 97 2.50 11.13 35.18
CA VAL A 97 1.29 10.68 34.50
C VAL A 97 0.07 10.89 35.40
N LEU A 98 -0.90 11.65 34.90
CA LEU A 98 -2.21 11.74 35.53
C LEU A 98 -3.04 10.52 35.13
N LEU A 99 -3.46 9.75 36.13
CA LEU A 99 -4.35 8.60 35.98
C LEU A 99 -5.79 8.97 36.35
N ILE A 100 -6.73 8.67 35.46
CA ILE A 100 -8.17 8.89 35.66
C ILE A 100 -8.89 7.53 35.55
N PRO A 101 -9.44 6.99 36.65
CA PRO A 101 -10.14 5.71 36.63
C PRO A 101 -11.49 5.80 35.93
N ILE A 102 -11.77 4.84 35.04
CA ILE A 102 -13.06 4.75 34.32
C ILE A 102 -14.04 3.97 35.20
N LYS A 103 -14.93 4.68 35.90
CA LYS A 103 -15.77 4.17 37.00
C LYS A 103 -16.81 3.10 36.62
N LYS A 104 -17.05 2.87 35.33
CA LYS A 104 -17.91 1.81 34.82
C LYS A 104 -17.18 1.12 33.68
N THR A 105 -16.73 -0.10 33.89
CA THR A 105 -16.14 -0.96 32.86
C THR A 105 -17.20 -1.24 31.81
N THR A 106 -17.33 -0.35 30.83
CA THR A 106 -18.18 -0.59 29.68
C THR A 106 -17.43 -1.54 28.77
N LEU A 107 -17.89 -2.78 28.74
CA LEU A 107 -17.55 -3.68 27.66
C LEU A 107 -18.07 -3.08 26.35
N ASP A 108 -17.19 -2.42 25.60
CA ASP A 108 -17.56 -1.79 24.34
C ASP A 108 -17.56 -2.85 23.25
N LYS A 109 -18.73 -3.05 22.64
CA LYS A 109 -18.99 -4.05 21.61
C LYS A 109 -19.31 -3.33 20.32
N THR A 110 -18.43 -3.46 19.35
CA THR A 110 -18.62 -2.86 18.04
C THR A 110 -18.53 -3.93 16.98
N SER A 111 -19.52 -3.95 16.09
CA SER A 111 -19.44 -4.69 14.84
C SER A 111 -19.42 -3.67 13.69
N THR A 112 -18.49 -3.83 12.76
CA THR A 112 -18.28 -2.90 11.65
C THR A 112 -18.10 -3.69 10.35
N VAL A 113 -18.72 -3.23 9.28
CA VAL A 113 -18.58 -3.81 7.94
C VAL A 113 -17.67 -2.89 7.14
N PHE A 114 -16.70 -3.47 6.44
CA PHE A 114 -15.81 -2.79 5.51
C PHE A 114 -16.02 -3.40 4.13
N ASN A 115 -16.54 -2.59 3.21
CA ASN A 115 -16.80 -3.01 1.84
C ASN A 115 -15.53 -3.01 0.98
N SER A 116 -14.52 -2.26 1.41
CA SER A 116 -13.23 -2.15 0.73
C SER A 116 -12.08 -2.04 1.73
N PHE A 117 -10.87 -2.33 1.26
CA PHE A 117 -9.66 -2.12 2.05
C PHE A 117 -9.43 -0.63 2.39
N ASP A 118 -9.85 0.30 1.54
CA ASP A 118 -9.67 1.74 1.76
C ASP A 118 -10.49 2.25 2.96
N GLU A 119 -11.71 1.72 3.15
CA GLU A 119 -12.53 1.99 4.34
C GLU A 119 -11.84 1.52 5.63
N TYR A 120 -11.31 0.28 5.62
CA TYR A 120 -10.56 -0.24 6.76
C TYR A 120 -9.28 0.55 7.02
N LYS A 121 -8.52 0.88 5.97
CA LYS A 121 -7.28 1.65 6.07
C LYS A 121 -7.51 3.05 6.65
N THR A 122 -8.66 3.66 6.35
CA THR A 122 -9.10 4.92 6.97
C THR A 122 -9.28 4.76 8.49
N LEU A 123 -9.90 3.67 8.95
CA LEU A 123 -10.00 3.37 10.39
C LEU A 123 -8.61 3.14 11.01
N ALA A 124 -7.77 2.31 10.37
CA ALA A 124 -6.43 1.99 10.88
C ALA A 124 -5.54 3.24 11.01
N SER A 125 -5.68 4.18 10.07
CA SER A 125 -5.01 5.48 10.10
C SER A 125 -5.46 6.31 11.31
N ASN A 126 -6.71 6.16 11.77
CA ASN A 126 -7.29 6.96 12.85
C ASN A 126 -7.01 6.42 14.26
N LYS A 127 -6.20 5.37 14.42
CA LYS A 127 -5.76 4.89 15.75
C LYS A 127 -5.06 5.97 16.58
N LEU A 128 -4.26 6.82 15.91
CA LEU A 128 -3.70 8.03 16.50
C LEU A 128 -4.51 9.26 16.07
N THR A 129 -5.10 9.93 17.05
CA THR A 129 -5.68 11.26 16.87
C THR A 129 -4.63 12.34 17.14
N ILE A 130 -4.53 13.35 16.29
CA ILE A 130 -3.53 14.42 16.46
C ILE A 130 -4.20 15.65 17.08
N SER A 131 -3.65 16.13 18.19
CA SER A 131 -4.10 17.37 18.85
C SER A 131 -3.44 18.61 18.25
N GLY A 132 -4.20 19.73 18.11
CA GLY A 132 -3.69 21.04 17.67
C GLY A 132 -4.15 21.53 16.29
N SER A 133 -3.89 22.80 15.96
CA SER A 133 -4.42 23.49 14.75
C SER A 133 -3.80 23.06 13.41
N ALA A 134 -2.72 22.27 13.43
CA ALA A 134 -2.09 21.68 12.25
C ALA A 134 -2.72 20.35 11.79
N SER A 135 -3.77 19.89 12.50
CA SER A 135 -4.39 18.54 12.42
C SER A 135 -4.82 18.08 11.01
N ALA A 136 -5.06 18.99 10.06
CA ALA A 136 -5.48 18.62 8.70
C ALA A 136 -4.36 18.60 7.63
N LYS A 137 -3.20 19.25 7.87
CA LYS A 137 -2.13 19.39 6.84
C LYS A 137 -0.92 18.49 7.04
N GLY A 138 -0.76 17.88 8.23
CA GLY A 138 0.45 17.13 8.58
C GLY A 138 0.29 15.62 8.72
N LYS A 139 -0.93 15.07 8.80
CA LYS A 139 -1.12 13.62 8.88
C LYS A 139 -0.89 13.02 7.50
N GLY A 140 0.15 12.18 7.38
CA GLY A 140 0.47 11.55 6.11
C GLY A 140 -0.68 10.67 5.65
N LYS A 141 -1.09 10.80 4.38
CA LYS A 141 -2.15 9.96 3.79
C LYS A 141 -1.80 8.46 3.84
N ALA A 142 -0.54 8.10 4.08
CA ALA A 142 -0.02 6.75 4.23
C ALA A 142 0.07 6.26 5.70
N SER A 143 -0.53 6.97 6.66
CA SER A 143 -0.61 6.55 8.07
C SER A 143 -1.04 5.08 8.17
N ALA A 144 -0.50 4.35 9.15
CA ALA A 144 -0.76 2.94 9.44
C ALA A 144 -0.46 1.92 8.32
N SER A 145 -0.07 2.38 7.13
CA SER A 145 -0.06 1.55 5.92
C SER A 145 1.01 0.44 5.92
N PHE A 146 2.02 0.58 6.79
CA PHE A 146 3.09 -0.40 6.98
C PHE A 146 2.93 -1.19 8.27
N SER A 147 1.84 -0.99 9.01
CA SER A 147 1.54 -1.84 10.15
C SER A 147 1.25 -3.27 9.66
N ARG A 148 1.70 -4.26 10.45
CA ARG A 148 1.47 -5.68 10.14
C ARG A 148 -0.01 -5.98 9.92
N GLU A 149 -0.87 -5.43 10.78
CA GLU A 149 -2.31 -5.59 10.69
C GLU A 149 -2.88 -5.05 9.36
N THR A 150 -2.42 -3.87 8.93
CA THR A 150 -2.90 -3.26 7.68
C THR A 150 -2.44 -4.04 6.45
N GLN A 151 -1.18 -4.51 6.44
CA GLN A 151 -0.66 -5.31 5.33
C GLN A 151 -1.34 -6.69 5.24
N ASP A 152 -1.53 -7.38 6.36
CA ASP A 152 -2.19 -8.69 6.41
C ASP A 152 -3.68 -8.59 6.03
N THR A 153 -4.34 -7.50 6.44
CA THR A 153 -5.73 -7.20 6.05
C THR A 153 -5.83 -6.92 4.56
N LYS A 154 -4.93 -6.10 3.98
CA LYS A 154 -4.88 -5.84 2.53
C LYS A 154 -4.75 -7.12 1.73
N GLU A 155 -3.81 -7.97 2.11
CA GLU A 155 -3.57 -9.26 1.47
C GLU A 155 -4.81 -10.15 1.54
N SER A 156 -5.53 -10.15 2.67
CA SER A 156 -6.76 -10.93 2.82
C SER A 156 -7.90 -10.40 1.95
N PHE A 157 -8.07 -9.08 1.83
CA PHE A 157 -9.04 -8.50 0.89
C PHE A 157 -8.80 -8.93 -0.56
N VAL A 158 -7.52 -8.95 -0.99
CA VAL A 158 -7.13 -9.32 -2.35
C VAL A 158 -7.27 -10.84 -2.60
N LYS A 159 -6.74 -11.67 -1.70
CA LYS A 159 -6.75 -13.14 -1.86
C LYS A 159 -8.14 -13.74 -1.82
N GLU A 160 -9.01 -13.20 -0.97
CA GLU A 160 -10.30 -13.79 -0.70
C GLU A 160 -11.45 -13.19 -1.54
N ASP A 161 -11.20 -12.12 -2.31
CA ASP A 161 -12.21 -11.29 -3.02
C ASP A 161 -13.50 -11.10 -2.18
N SER A 162 -13.32 -10.51 -1.01
CA SER A 162 -14.33 -10.52 0.05
C SER A 162 -14.50 -9.15 0.69
N ILE A 163 -15.66 -8.96 1.34
CA ILE A 163 -15.85 -7.89 2.32
C ILE A 163 -15.36 -8.36 3.67
N MET A 164 -15.06 -7.42 4.57
CA MET A 164 -14.63 -7.75 5.93
C MET A 164 -15.64 -7.26 6.96
N ILE A 165 -15.99 -8.13 7.90
CA ILE A 165 -16.76 -7.81 9.09
C ILE A 165 -15.83 -7.91 10.29
N GLN A 166 -15.69 -6.82 11.04
CA GLN A 166 -14.90 -6.75 12.25
C GLN A 166 -15.81 -6.70 13.46
N ASN A 167 -15.70 -7.70 14.33
CA ASN A 167 -16.27 -7.65 15.68
C ASN A 167 -15.15 -7.30 16.66
N LYS A 168 -15.43 -6.38 17.57
CA LYS A 168 -14.44 -5.90 18.54
C LYS A 168 -15.07 -5.80 19.93
N LEU A 169 -14.32 -6.28 20.91
CA LEU A 169 -14.64 -6.29 22.32
C LEU A 169 -13.56 -5.54 23.08
N CYS A 170 -13.89 -4.46 23.79
CA CYS A 170 -12.93 -3.66 24.53
C CYS A 170 -13.25 -3.57 26.01
N TYR A 171 -12.21 -3.77 26.82
CA TYR A 171 -12.20 -3.47 28.25
C TYR A 171 -11.38 -2.20 28.48
N LEU A 172 -12.02 -1.16 29.02
CA LEU A 172 -11.40 0.14 29.31
C LEU A 172 -11.12 0.27 30.80
N ALA A 173 -9.85 0.51 31.18
CA ALA A 173 -9.45 0.60 32.57
C ALA A 173 -9.22 2.05 33.03
N PHE A 174 -8.30 2.76 32.36
CA PHE A 174 -7.83 4.08 32.81
C PHE A 174 -7.61 5.03 31.63
N ASP A 175 -7.94 6.31 31.82
CA ASP A 175 -7.43 7.38 30.98
C ASP A 175 -6.10 7.87 31.56
N LEU A 176 -5.06 7.90 30.71
CA LEU A 176 -3.71 8.31 31.07
C LEU A 176 -3.35 9.61 30.32
N ILE A 177 -2.85 10.61 31.05
CA ILE A 177 -2.41 11.88 30.48
C ILE A 177 -0.98 12.14 30.91
N GLY A 178 -0.06 12.18 29.94
CA GLY A 178 1.35 12.48 30.19
C GLY A 178 1.57 13.99 30.40
N ASN A 179 2.18 14.36 31.51
CA ASN A 179 2.50 15.74 31.85
C ASN A 179 3.86 16.16 31.28
N GLU A 180 3.85 17.08 30.31
CA GLU A 180 5.06 17.64 29.68
C GLU A 180 5.94 18.45 30.64
N HIS A 181 5.41 18.89 31.79
CA HIS A 181 6.18 19.53 32.85
C HIS A 181 7.05 18.56 33.67
N GLY A 182 6.84 17.24 33.53
CA GLY A 182 7.67 16.21 34.16
C GLY A 182 9.09 16.10 33.60
N GLY A 183 9.40 16.85 32.54
CA GLY A 183 10.70 16.87 31.87
C GLY A 183 10.80 15.86 30.74
N LEU A 184 11.75 16.12 29.84
CA LEU A 184 12.05 15.26 28.69
C LEU A 184 13.08 14.18 29.07
N ASP A 185 13.08 13.07 28.34
CA ASP A 185 14.10 12.04 28.48
C ASP A 185 15.49 12.59 28.15
N SER A 186 16.50 12.23 28.94
CA SER A 186 17.87 12.75 28.75
C SER A 186 18.44 12.35 27.40
N SER A 187 18.19 11.12 26.95
CA SER A 187 18.69 10.64 25.66
C SER A 187 18.06 11.43 24.51
N PHE A 188 16.76 11.77 24.63
CA PHE A 188 16.09 12.62 23.64
C PHE A 188 16.69 14.03 23.61
N ILE A 189 16.94 14.63 24.78
CA ILE A 189 17.61 15.95 24.90
C ILE A 189 18.99 15.91 24.23
N ASP A 190 19.78 14.87 24.49
CA ASP A 190 21.13 14.71 23.94
C ASP A 190 21.10 14.64 22.40
N ARG A 191 20.20 13.83 21.83
CA ARG A 191 20.04 13.72 20.36
C ARG A 191 19.63 15.04 19.72
N VAL A 192 18.71 15.79 20.33
CA VAL A 192 18.31 17.11 19.80
C VAL A 192 19.45 18.13 19.95
N THR A 193 20.23 18.03 21.03
CA THR A 193 21.42 18.86 21.27
C THR A 193 22.51 18.61 20.24
N GLU A 194 22.73 17.36 19.82
CA GLU A 194 23.66 16.98 18.75
C GLU A 194 23.28 17.65 17.42
N ILE A 195 21.98 17.68 17.07
CA ILE A 195 21.49 18.39 15.87
C ILE A 195 21.79 19.89 15.97
N ALA A 196 21.50 20.51 17.12
CA ALA A 196 21.77 21.93 17.36
C ALA A 196 23.26 22.26 17.23
N ALA A 197 24.13 21.41 17.77
CA ALA A 197 25.58 21.56 17.66
C ALA A 197 26.06 21.46 16.20
N ALA A 198 25.52 20.53 15.41
CA ALA A 198 25.88 20.38 14.00
C ALA A 198 25.48 21.62 13.17
N ILE A 199 24.32 22.22 13.46
CA ILE A 199 23.86 23.46 12.82
C ILE A 199 24.79 24.63 13.16
N ASP A 200 25.16 24.78 14.44
CA ASP A 200 26.04 25.86 14.90
C ASP A 200 27.45 25.77 14.25
N GLN A 201 27.93 24.54 14.06
CA GLN A 201 29.16 24.24 13.33
C GLN A 201 29.05 24.35 11.79
N LYS A 202 27.86 24.69 11.26
CA LYS A 202 27.56 24.77 9.81
C LYS A 202 27.75 23.46 9.06
N PHE A 203 27.57 22.33 9.74
CA PHE A 203 27.61 20.99 9.15
C PHE A 203 26.20 20.55 8.73
N HIS A 204 25.72 21.11 7.62
CA HIS A 204 24.34 20.93 7.14
C HIS A 204 23.96 19.46 6.88
N LEU A 205 24.82 18.69 6.21
CA LEU A 205 24.55 17.27 5.92
C LEU A 205 24.50 16.41 7.19
N LYS A 206 25.39 16.69 8.16
CA LYS A 206 25.38 16.04 9.47
C LYS A 206 24.11 16.38 10.25
N ALA A 207 23.70 17.65 10.26
CA ALA A 207 22.46 18.06 10.92
C ALA A 207 21.23 17.38 10.30
N LYS A 208 21.15 17.26 8.97
CA LYS A 208 20.06 16.56 8.29
C LYS A 208 20.07 15.05 8.61
N PHE A 209 21.22 14.39 8.53
CA PHE A 209 21.38 12.98 8.90
C PHE A 209 20.93 12.70 10.35
N LEU A 210 21.34 13.55 11.30
CA LEU A 210 20.95 13.41 12.71
C LEU A 210 19.45 13.63 12.92
N ALA A 211 18.84 14.59 12.21
CA ALA A 211 17.40 14.80 12.25
C ALA A 211 16.63 13.60 11.71
N GLU A 212 17.06 13.02 10.58
CA GLU A 212 16.48 11.79 10.03
C GLU A 212 16.62 10.60 11.00
N THR A 213 17.77 10.46 11.65
CA THR A 213 18.02 9.44 12.67
C THR A 213 17.12 9.62 13.90
N LEU A 214 16.85 10.87 14.30
CA LEU A 214 15.90 11.17 15.37
C LEU A 214 14.50 10.62 15.04
N ILE A 215 14.03 10.79 13.80
CA ILE A 215 12.73 10.25 13.36
C ILE A 215 12.72 8.72 13.34
N SER A 216 13.82 8.09 12.94
CA SER A 216 13.96 6.63 12.97
C SER A 216 13.82 6.07 14.39
N ASN A 217 14.40 6.76 15.37
CA ASN A 217 14.48 6.31 16.77
C ASN A 217 13.25 6.69 17.62
N TYR A 218 12.68 7.88 17.41
CA TYR A 218 11.59 8.43 18.23
C TYR A 218 10.26 8.53 17.46
N GLY A 219 10.22 8.12 16.19
CA GLY A 219 9.03 8.19 15.36
C GLY A 219 8.67 9.62 14.94
N THR A 220 7.45 9.79 14.45
CA THR A 220 6.94 11.08 13.95
C THR A 220 6.13 11.85 14.99
N HIS A 221 5.60 11.15 15.99
CA HIS A 221 4.73 11.69 17.03
C HIS A 221 5.19 11.28 18.41
N VAL A 222 4.64 11.95 19.43
CA VAL A 222 4.67 11.50 20.83
C VAL A 222 3.25 11.27 21.30
N ILE A 223 3.00 10.17 22.02
CA ILE A 223 1.70 9.89 22.62
C ILE A 223 1.55 10.74 23.88
N HIS A 224 0.58 11.65 23.88
CA HIS A 224 0.33 12.57 25.00
C HIS A 224 -0.80 12.07 25.92
N LYS A 225 -1.86 11.49 25.34
CA LYS A 225 -2.95 10.86 26.07
C LYS A 225 -3.25 9.49 25.45
N ALA A 226 -3.60 8.52 26.28
CA ALA A 226 -4.06 7.20 25.84
C ALA A 226 -5.04 6.63 26.87
N THR A 227 -5.91 5.73 26.42
CA THR A 227 -6.73 4.90 27.31
C THR A 227 -6.07 3.54 27.47
N ALA A 228 -5.72 3.16 28.69
CA ALA A 228 -5.22 1.84 29.02
C ALA A 228 -6.37 0.83 28.95
N ALA A 229 -6.23 -0.16 28.07
CA ALA A 229 -7.31 -1.09 27.72
C ALA A 229 -6.78 -2.47 27.32
N ALA A 230 -7.71 -3.42 27.17
CA ALA A 230 -7.50 -4.69 26.47
C ALA A 230 -8.58 -4.84 25.39
N GLU A 231 -8.22 -5.32 24.20
CA GLU A 231 -9.16 -5.53 23.09
C GLU A 231 -9.04 -6.93 22.48
N ILE A 232 -10.17 -7.49 22.10
CA ILE A 232 -10.27 -8.70 21.28
C ILE A 232 -10.94 -8.30 19.98
N VAL A 233 -10.30 -8.60 18.87
CA VAL A 233 -10.76 -8.24 17.53
C VAL A 233 -10.88 -9.50 16.68
N GLN A 234 -12.08 -9.79 16.20
CA GLN A 234 -12.35 -10.83 15.22
C GLN A 234 -12.60 -10.20 13.85
N ASN A 235 -11.82 -10.59 12.85
CA ASN A 235 -12.04 -10.21 11.45
C ASN A 235 -12.53 -11.43 10.67
N ILE A 236 -13.71 -11.30 10.07
CA ILE A 236 -14.35 -12.32 9.24
C ILE A 236 -14.41 -11.79 7.81
N PHE A 237 -13.83 -12.54 6.88
CA PHE A 237 -13.90 -12.27 5.45
C PHE A 237 -14.99 -13.13 4.84
N VAL A 238 -15.93 -12.47 4.17
CA VAL A 238 -17.12 -13.11 3.59
C VAL A 238 -17.11 -12.86 2.09
N LYS A 239 -17.19 -13.92 1.28
CA LYS A 239 -17.28 -13.76 -0.18
C LYS A 239 -18.42 -12.82 -0.50
N LYS A 240 -18.21 -11.93 -1.48
CA LYS A 240 -19.28 -11.07 -1.99
C LYS A 240 -20.26 -11.93 -2.80
N VAL A 241 -21.10 -12.71 -2.13
CA VAL A 241 -22.16 -13.47 -2.79
C VAL A 241 -23.14 -12.44 -3.35
N GLU A 242 -23.54 -12.58 -4.60
CA GLU A 242 -24.58 -11.75 -5.25
C GLU A 242 -25.92 -11.75 -4.45
N GLU A 243 -26.03 -12.60 -3.43
CA GLU A 243 -27.12 -12.70 -2.45
C GLU A 243 -27.16 -11.64 -1.35
N PHE A 244 -26.20 -10.70 -1.25
CA PHE A 244 -26.35 -9.55 -0.33
C PHE A 244 -27.44 -8.59 -0.85
N LYS A 245 -28.70 -8.98 -0.65
CA LYS A 245 -29.90 -8.27 -1.09
C LYS A 245 -30.14 -7.03 -0.22
N GLY A 246 -29.35 -5.99 -0.44
CA GLY A 246 -29.52 -4.66 0.16
C GLY A 246 -29.02 -4.53 1.62
N GLU A 247 -29.13 -3.31 2.16
CA GLU A 247 -28.61 -2.93 3.49
C GLU A 247 -29.22 -3.76 4.64
N THR A 248 -30.47 -4.19 4.49
CA THR A 248 -31.20 -4.95 5.52
C THR A 248 -30.58 -6.33 5.75
N HIS A 249 -30.20 -7.03 4.68
CA HIS A 249 -29.59 -8.36 4.75
C HIS A 249 -28.17 -8.31 5.35
N MET A 250 -27.38 -7.29 4.98
CA MET A 250 -26.07 -7.05 5.59
C MET A 250 -26.18 -6.78 7.09
N THR A 251 -27.24 -6.09 7.51
CA THR A 251 -27.51 -5.82 8.92
C THR A 251 -27.84 -7.10 9.69
N GLU A 252 -28.63 -8.00 9.10
CA GLU A 252 -28.96 -9.30 9.72
C GLU A 252 -27.71 -10.18 9.88
N ILE A 253 -26.86 -10.28 8.86
CA ILE A 253 -25.60 -11.04 8.92
C ILE A 253 -24.66 -10.46 9.97
N LYS A 254 -24.51 -9.13 9.99
CA LYS A 254 -23.73 -8.42 11.01
C LYS A 254 -24.21 -8.74 12.43
N VAL A 255 -25.52 -8.71 12.65
CA VAL A 255 -26.14 -9.05 13.95
C VAL A 255 -25.92 -10.52 14.30
N GLY A 256 -26.09 -11.43 13.35
CA GLY A 256 -25.86 -12.87 13.53
C GLY A 256 -24.42 -13.19 13.93
N LEU A 257 -23.44 -12.68 13.18
CA LEU A 257 -22.01 -12.87 13.47
C LEU A 257 -21.57 -12.19 14.77
N SER A 258 -22.13 -11.03 15.11
CA SER A 258 -21.88 -10.39 16.40
C SER A 258 -22.44 -11.21 17.57
N ALA A 259 -23.62 -11.82 17.41
CA ALA A 259 -24.21 -12.69 18.42
C ALA A 259 -23.44 -14.01 18.58
N GLU A 260 -22.90 -14.55 17.49
CA GLU A 260 -21.98 -15.69 17.52
C GLU A 260 -20.68 -15.35 18.26
N PHE A 261 -20.05 -14.22 17.94
CA PHE A 261 -18.87 -13.73 18.63
C PHE A 261 -19.13 -13.53 20.13
N ASP A 262 -20.29 -12.98 20.49
CA ASP A 262 -20.69 -12.79 21.88
C ASP A 262 -20.92 -14.11 22.64
N GLY A 263 -21.68 -15.04 22.03
CA GLY A 263 -21.94 -16.35 22.61
C GLY A 263 -20.68 -17.19 22.74
N GLN A 264 -19.75 -17.04 21.78
CA GLN A 264 -18.41 -17.58 21.87
C GLN A 264 -17.62 -16.86 22.98
N ALA A 265 -17.62 -15.54 23.09
CA ALA A 265 -16.74 -14.84 24.03
C ALA A 265 -17.08 -15.18 25.48
N TYR A 266 -18.36 -15.23 25.85
CA TYR A 266 -18.75 -15.30 27.25
C TYR A 266 -19.08 -16.70 27.79
N GLY A 267 -19.14 -17.72 26.92
CA GLY A 267 -19.71 -19.02 27.27
C GLY A 267 -21.22 -18.88 27.48
N GLY A 268 -22.03 -19.74 26.87
CA GLY A 268 -23.49 -19.65 26.92
C GLY A 268 -24.07 -19.88 28.32
N GLY A 269 -24.05 -18.84 29.17
CA GLY A 269 -24.48 -18.89 30.56
C GLY A 269 -25.24 -17.65 31.04
N GLY A 270 -25.80 -16.86 30.12
CA GLY A 270 -26.79 -15.85 30.45
C GLY A 270 -28.09 -16.18 29.73
N GLU A 271 -29.11 -16.63 30.47
CA GLU A 271 -30.50 -16.52 30.07
C GLU A 271 -30.86 -15.03 29.95
N VAL A 272 -30.38 -14.37 28.90
CA VAL A 272 -30.98 -13.12 28.45
C VAL A 272 -32.01 -13.58 27.44
N GLY A 273 -33.28 -13.54 27.83
CA GLY A 273 -34.38 -13.74 26.90
C GLY A 273 -34.22 -12.73 25.77
N VAL A 274 -33.85 -13.21 24.59
CA VAL A 274 -33.80 -12.36 23.40
C VAL A 274 -34.82 -12.89 22.39
N GLU A 275 -35.75 -12.00 22.11
CA GLU A 275 -36.91 -12.15 21.23
C GLU A 275 -36.51 -12.63 19.83
N ASN A 276 -37.46 -13.31 19.18
CA ASN A 276 -37.46 -14.01 17.88
C ASN A 276 -36.67 -13.42 16.67
N LYS A 277 -36.09 -12.22 16.75
CA LYS A 277 -35.29 -11.58 15.69
C LYS A 277 -33.82 -12.02 15.63
N GLN A 278 -33.22 -12.49 16.73
CA GLN A 278 -31.83 -12.96 16.72
C GLN A 278 -31.67 -14.37 16.14
N GLU A 279 -32.71 -15.19 16.21
CA GLU A 279 -32.68 -16.57 15.71
C GLU A 279 -32.72 -16.64 14.18
N SER A 280 -33.41 -15.71 13.51
CA SER A 280 -33.38 -15.53 12.05
C SER A 280 -32.03 -15.00 11.57
N ALA A 281 -31.47 -13.99 12.26
CA ALA A 281 -30.16 -13.43 11.96
C ALA A 281 -29.02 -14.47 12.09
N LYS A 282 -29.09 -15.33 13.11
CA LYS A 282 -28.13 -16.42 13.33
C LYS A 282 -28.23 -17.54 12.29
N LYS A 283 -29.43 -17.81 11.76
CA LYS A 283 -29.61 -18.73 10.63
C LYS A 283 -29.04 -18.15 9.33
N GLU A 284 -29.09 -16.84 9.16
CA GLU A 284 -28.57 -16.17 7.97
C GLU A 284 -27.03 -16.07 8.00
N SER A 285 -26.42 -15.80 9.15
CA SER A 285 -24.95 -15.87 9.31
C SER A 285 -24.40 -17.29 9.12
N THR A 286 -25.15 -18.34 9.46
CA THR A 286 -24.69 -19.73 9.19
C THR A 286 -24.69 -20.11 7.71
N LYS A 287 -25.31 -19.30 6.83
CA LYS A 287 -25.29 -19.51 5.37
C LYS A 287 -24.19 -18.73 4.66
N THR A 288 -23.45 -17.87 5.35
CA THR A 288 -22.40 -17.08 4.70
C THR A 288 -21.13 -17.90 4.50
N ASP A 289 -20.63 -17.91 3.26
CA ASP A 289 -19.35 -18.51 2.92
C ASP A 289 -18.21 -17.67 3.50
N HIS A 290 -17.76 -18.04 4.70
CA HIS A 290 -16.57 -17.49 5.32
C HIS A 290 -15.34 -18.01 4.59
N THR A 291 -14.59 -17.12 3.97
CA THR A 291 -13.31 -17.48 3.35
C THR A 291 -12.20 -17.56 4.39
N LYS A 292 -12.24 -16.63 5.36
CA LYS A 292 -11.23 -16.52 6.41
C LYS A 292 -11.82 -15.90 7.67
N ASN A 293 -11.45 -16.46 8.83
CA ASN A 293 -11.83 -15.94 10.15
C ASN A 293 -10.58 -15.86 11.02
N THR A 294 -10.27 -14.68 11.54
CA THR A 294 -9.09 -14.43 12.38
C THR A 294 -9.49 -13.76 13.66
N ILE A 295 -8.85 -14.15 14.78
CA ILE A 295 -9.07 -13.56 16.11
C ILE A 295 -7.72 -13.09 16.62
N ASN A 296 -7.64 -11.81 16.97
CA ASN A 296 -6.46 -11.15 17.49
C ASN A 296 -6.77 -10.55 18.86
N ASN A 297 -6.00 -10.95 19.88
CA ASN A 297 -6.06 -10.33 21.19
C ASN A 297 -4.96 -9.27 21.29
N ARG A 298 -5.28 -8.08 21.79
CA ARG A 298 -4.30 -7.04 22.14
C ARG A 298 -4.46 -6.61 23.58
N GLY A 299 -3.44 -6.90 24.39
CA GLY A 299 -3.54 -6.82 25.84
C GLY A 299 -4.51 -7.85 26.42
N GLY A 300 -4.55 -7.92 27.75
CA GLY A 300 -5.39 -8.90 28.46
C GLY A 300 -4.89 -10.35 28.31
N PRO A 301 -5.69 -11.33 28.77
CA PRO A 301 -5.35 -12.75 28.67
C PRO A 301 -5.32 -13.24 27.22
N HIS A 302 -4.36 -14.12 26.89
CA HIS A 302 -4.32 -14.78 25.59
C HIS A 302 -5.51 -15.74 25.41
N ILE A 303 -6.35 -15.48 24.41
CA ILE A 303 -7.52 -16.29 24.08
C ILE A 303 -7.30 -16.93 22.71
N ASN A 304 -7.03 -18.24 22.69
CA ASN A 304 -6.76 -18.96 21.44
C ASN A 304 -8.04 -19.40 20.71
N ARG A 305 -9.18 -19.45 21.42
CA ARG A 305 -10.51 -19.67 20.89
C ARG A 305 -11.52 -18.92 21.75
N VAL A 306 -12.30 -18.07 21.11
CA VAL A 306 -13.47 -17.41 21.71
C VAL A 306 -14.48 -18.56 21.89
N GLY A 307 -14.80 -18.95 23.13
CA GLY A 307 -15.72 -20.06 23.44
C GLY A 307 -15.18 -21.20 24.30
N SER A 308 -13.86 -21.32 24.49
CA SER A 308 -13.27 -22.41 25.29
C SER A 308 -12.96 -22.04 26.74
N SER A 309 -13.15 -20.77 27.11
CA SER A 309 -12.94 -20.25 28.46
C SER A 309 -14.08 -19.32 28.80
N ASN A 310 -14.75 -19.52 29.95
CA ASN A 310 -15.74 -18.57 30.49
C ASN A 310 -15.03 -17.24 30.76
N LEU A 311 -14.97 -16.31 29.79
CA LEU A 311 -14.43 -14.97 30.02
C LEU A 311 -15.36 -14.26 31.00
N THR A 312 -14.95 -14.17 32.26
CA THR A 312 -15.64 -13.34 33.25
C THR A 312 -15.10 -11.91 33.15
N GLU A 313 -15.90 -10.92 33.53
CA GLU A 313 -15.44 -9.52 33.64
C GLU A 313 -14.23 -9.40 34.59
N ALA A 314 -14.13 -10.31 35.57
CA ALA A 314 -12.98 -10.46 36.46
C ALA A 314 -11.70 -11.02 35.79
N MET A 315 -11.81 -11.67 34.63
CA MET A 315 -10.67 -12.14 33.81
C MET A 315 -10.18 -11.07 32.81
N LEU A 316 -10.94 -9.99 32.61
CA LEU A 316 -10.50 -8.81 31.86
C LEU A 316 -9.73 -7.81 32.74
N HIS A 317 -9.94 -7.86 34.06
CA HIS A 317 -8.89 -7.47 34.98
C HIS A 317 -7.71 -8.43 34.76
N VAL A 318 -6.49 -7.88 34.70
CA VAL A 318 -5.19 -8.60 34.75
C VAL A 318 -4.54 -8.92 33.36
N ASP A 319 -3.24 -8.63 33.18
CA ASP A 319 -2.43 -8.97 31.97
C ASP A 319 -2.19 -7.79 30.99
N ASN A 320 -1.14 -6.96 31.15
CA ASN A 320 -0.58 -6.14 30.06
C ASN A 320 -1.58 -5.26 29.29
N LEU A 321 -2.13 -4.23 29.95
CA LEU A 321 -2.93 -3.21 29.28
C LEU A 321 -2.11 -2.53 28.16
N ILE A 322 -2.77 -2.28 27.05
CA ILE A 322 -2.24 -1.53 25.92
C ILE A 322 -2.84 -0.12 25.86
N GLY A 323 -2.18 0.79 25.18
CA GLY A 323 -2.73 2.12 24.92
C GLY A 323 -3.60 2.11 23.67
N ILE A 324 -4.89 2.39 23.83
CA ILE A 324 -5.82 2.66 22.73
C ILE A 324 -6.31 4.11 22.80
N ASN A 325 -7.13 4.53 21.84
CA ASN A 325 -7.70 5.89 21.77
C ASN A 325 -6.61 6.97 21.97
N GLN A 326 -5.49 6.77 21.29
CA GLN A 326 -4.30 7.55 21.50
C GLN A 326 -4.47 8.95 20.91
N ILE A 327 -4.00 9.94 21.65
CA ILE A 327 -3.90 11.32 21.20
C ILE A 327 -2.43 11.73 21.24
N GLY A 328 -1.91 12.10 20.09
CA GLY A 328 -0.52 12.50 19.89
C GLY A 328 -0.33 13.98 19.63
N LYS A 329 0.93 14.39 19.73
CA LYS A 329 1.49 15.64 19.18
C LYS A 329 2.61 15.25 18.21
N PHE A 330 2.88 16.10 17.21
CA PHE A 330 4.05 15.87 16.37
C PHE A 330 5.35 16.03 17.17
N LEU A 331 6.39 15.26 16.82
CA LEU A 331 7.67 15.33 17.50
C LEU A 331 8.30 16.74 17.39
N TYR A 332 8.13 17.41 16.24
CA TYR A 332 8.64 18.78 16.04
C TYR A 332 7.96 19.83 16.96
N ASP A 333 6.78 19.54 17.50
CA ASP A 333 6.10 20.42 18.46
C ASP A 333 6.67 20.30 19.88
N ILE A 334 7.42 19.23 20.16
CA ILE A 334 8.12 19.01 21.43
C ILE A 334 9.48 19.71 21.46
N ILE A 335 10.10 19.93 20.29
CA ILE A 335 11.44 20.54 20.16
C ILE A 335 11.60 21.87 20.92
N PRO A 336 10.62 22.80 20.92
CA PRO A 336 10.73 24.05 21.70
C PRO A 336 10.88 23.85 23.21
N ALA A 337 10.46 22.71 23.77
CA ALA A 337 10.61 22.39 25.19
C ALA A 337 11.99 21.84 25.55
N VAL A 338 12.86 21.54 24.57
CA VAL A 338 14.22 21.05 24.83
C VAL A 338 15.10 22.19 25.35
N PRO A 339 15.86 22.00 26.46
CA PRO A 339 16.65 23.04 27.10
C PRO A 339 17.94 23.36 26.32
N LEU A 340 17.81 24.00 25.16
CA LEU A 340 18.92 24.38 24.27
C LEU A 340 19.56 25.73 24.67
N GLY A 341 19.76 25.96 25.96
CA GLY A 341 20.17 27.26 26.53
C GLY A 341 21.42 27.87 25.89
N GLN A 342 22.40 27.03 25.54
CA GLN A 342 23.67 27.47 24.95
C GLN A 342 23.61 27.92 23.48
N PHE A 343 22.51 27.66 22.77
CA PHE A 343 22.41 27.94 21.33
C PHE A 343 21.59 29.20 21.02
N SER A 344 21.88 29.80 19.86
CA SER A 344 21.16 30.98 19.38
C SER A 344 19.68 30.70 19.12
N ARG A 345 18.84 31.76 19.12
CA ARG A 345 17.41 31.65 18.74
C ARG A 345 17.24 31.07 17.33
N MET A 346 18.14 31.41 16.42
CA MET A 346 18.11 30.92 15.05
C MET A 346 18.40 29.41 15.00
N THR A 347 19.42 28.95 15.71
CA THR A 347 19.74 27.51 15.82
C THR A 347 18.53 26.72 16.31
N LYS A 348 17.86 27.18 17.38
CA LYS A 348 16.64 26.53 17.92
C LYS A 348 15.51 26.42 16.89
N TYR A 349 15.30 27.49 16.12
CA TYR A 349 14.30 27.48 15.05
C TYR A 349 14.68 26.50 13.93
N THR A 350 15.95 26.49 13.51
CA THR A 350 16.44 25.55 12.49
C THR A 350 16.31 24.10 12.91
N VAL A 351 16.57 23.75 14.19
CA VAL A 351 16.35 22.38 14.70
C VAL A 351 14.90 21.97 14.50
N LYS A 352 13.93 22.82 14.90
CA LYS A 352 12.50 22.55 14.72
C LYS A 352 12.16 22.32 13.24
N THR A 353 12.68 23.17 12.35
CA THR A 353 12.45 23.07 10.91
C THR A 353 13.04 21.80 10.31
N LEU A 354 14.27 21.42 10.66
CA LEU A 354 14.88 20.18 10.17
C LEU A 354 14.14 18.93 10.62
N VAL A 355 13.65 18.90 11.87
CA VAL A 355 12.82 17.78 12.36
C VAL A 355 11.48 17.72 11.62
N TYR A 356 10.86 18.88 11.35
CA TYR A 356 9.65 18.94 10.53
C TYR A 356 9.91 18.42 9.10
N GLU A 357 10.97 18.87 8.45
CA GLU A 357 11.37 18.43 7.10
C GLU A 357 11.67 16.93 7.06
N ALA A 358 12.38 16.38 8.05
CA ALA A 358 12.65 14.94 8.15
C ALA A 358 11.36 14.11 8.26
N ILE A 359 10.36 14.60 9.00
CA ILE A 359 9.03 13.96 9.08
C ILE A 359 8.33 14.03 7.72
N GLN A 360 8.39 15.17 7.02
CA GLN A 360 7.79 15.28 5.69
C GLN A 360 8.48 14.36 4.68
N ASP A 361 9.81 14.29 4.70
CA ASP A 361 10.59 13.37 3.86
C ASP A 361 10.20 11.92 4.15
N TYR A 362 10.05 11.54 5.42
CA TYR A 362 9.59 10.19 5.81
C TYR A 362 8.22 9.83 5.22
N TYR A 363 7.24 10.73 5.29
CA TYR A 363 5.94 10.51 4.64
C TYR A 363 6.03 10.53 3.11
N LYS A 364 6.86 11.41 2.53
CA LYS A 364 7.03 11.56 1.08
C LYS A 364 7.58 10.28 0.46
N TYR A 365 8.65 9.71 1.01
CA TYR A 365 9.29 8.50 0.46
C TYR A 365 8.44 7.23 0.65
N ASN A 366 7.52 7.23 1.61
CA ASN A 366 6.68 6.07 1.92
C ASN A 366 5.23 6.19 1.45
N SER A 367 4.86 7.31 0.82
CA SER A 367 3.55 7.47 0.20
C SER A 367 3.60 6.95 -1.23
N LEU A 368 2.98 5.80 -1.46
CA LEU A 368 2.88 5.15 -2.76
C LEU A 368 1.45 5.38 -3.28
N PRO A 369 1.23 6.39 -4.12
CA PRO A 369 -0.09 6.66 -4.65
C PRO A 369 -0.48 5.59 -5.67
N GLY A 370 -1.78 5.30 -5.73
CA GLY A 370 -2.36 4.54 -6.82
C GLY A 370 -3.76 4.05 -6.55
N CYS A 371 -4.30 3.34 -7.54
CA CYS A 371 -5.61 2.75 -7.40
C CYS A 371 -5.61 1.64 -6.33
N MET A 372 -6.35 1.88 -5.23
CA MET A 372 -6.50 0.92 -4.13
C MET A 372 -7.74 0.03 -4.27
N GLU A 373 -8.58 0.26 -5.29
CA GLU A 373 -9.78 -0.53 -5.56
C GLU A 373 -9.40 -1.82 -6.29
N PHE A 374 -9.45 -2.95 -5.58
CA PHE A 374 -9.04 -4.27 -6.08
C PHE A 374 -9.77 -4.67 -7.37
N LYS A 375 -11.04 -4.27 -7.55
CA LYS A 375 -11.81 -4.62 -8.76
C LYS A 375 -11.46 -3.76 -9.98
N SER A 376 -10.61 -2.74 -9.83
CA SER A 376 -10.19 -1.91 -10.96
C SER A 376 -9.16 -2.64 -11.84
N GLN A 377 -9.12 -2.31 -13.13
CA GLN A 377 -8.16 -2.92 -14.07
C GLN A 377 -6.72 -2.45 -13.82
N ASN A 378 -6.55 -1.28 -13.20
CA ASN A 378 -5.26 -0.72 -12.83
C ASN A 378 -5.02 -0.77 -11.31
N TYR A 379 -5.64 -1.74 -10.63
CA TYR A 379 -5.38 -1.96 -9.21
C TYR A 379 -3.88 -2.04 -8.97
N ASN A 380 -3.41 -1.27 -7.99
CA ASN A 380 -2.00 -1.16 -7.68
C ASN A 380 -1.74 -1.84 -6.34
N PRO A 381 -1.11 -3.04 -6.34
CA PRO A 381 -0.86 -3.78 -5.11
C PRO A 381 0.11 -3.07 -4.16
N LEU A 382 0.96 -2.16 -4.66
CA LEU A 382 1.85 -1.34 -3.84
C LEU A 382 1.18 -0.08 -3.27
N ALA A 383 0.05 0.37 -3.84
CA ALA A 383 -0.58 1.62 -3.45
C ALA A 383 -1.05 1.60 -1.99
N ASN A 384 -0.62 2.61 -1.24
CA ASN A 384 -1.08 2.87 0.12
C ASN A 384 -1.74 4.24 0.26
N VAL A 385 -1.75 5.06 -0.80
CA VAL A 385 -2.50 6.31 -0.88
C VAL A 385 -3.42 6.24 -2.09
N ASN A 386 -4.73 6.34 -1.86
CA ASN A 386 -5.68 6.43 -2.95
C ASN A 386 -5.51 7.79 -3.65
N ASP A 387 -5.15 7.76 -4.93
CA ASP A 387 -4.90 8.94 -5.77
C ASP A 387 -6.07 9.24 -6.72
N GLY A 388 -7.15 8.47 -6.65
CA GLY A 388 -8.29 8.59 -7.55
C GLY A 388 -8.05 8.04 -8.96
N SER A 389 -6.92 7.38 -9.21
CA SER A 389 -6.57 6.87 -10.54
C SER A 389 -7.36 5.63 -10.97
N CYS A 390 -8.34 5.13 -10.22
CA CYS A 390 -9.12 3.90 -10.46
C CYS A 390 -10.07 3.95 -11.68
N GLU A 391 -9.54 4.40 -12.81
CA GLU A 391 -10.21 4.62 -14.07
C GLU A 391 -9.52 3.83 -15.19
N THR A 392 -10.24 3.59 -16.27
CA THR A 392 -9.67 3.00 -17.47
C THR A 392 -8.72 3.98 -18.15
N PRO A 393 -7.51 3.55 -18.57
CA PRO A 393 -6.59 4.42 -19.29
C PRO A 393 -7.09 4.66 -20.70
N ASP A 394 -6.85 5.87 -21.22
CA ASP A 394 -7.18 6.20 -22.60
C ASP A 394 -6.04 5.75 -23.56
N ILE A 395 -4.82 5.58 -23.03
CA ILE A 395 -3.61 5.25 -23.81
C ILE A 395 -2.77 4.22 -23.05
N LEU A 396 -2.32 3.19 -23.77
CA LEU A 396 -1.27 2.27 -23.33
C LEU A 396 0.06 2.70 -23.93
N PHE A 397 1.07 2.81 -23.06
CA PHE A 397 2.43 3.11 -23.49
C PHE A 397 3.24 1.82 -23.61
N SER A 398 4.07 1.74 -24.65
CA SER A 398 5.09 0.71 -24.84
C SER A 398 6.47 1.33 -24.58
N PHE A 399 7.31 0.62 -23.84
CA PHE A 399 8.65 1.09 -23.49
C PHE A 399 9.70 0.47 -24.42
N GLY A 400 10.48 1.32 -25.10
CA GLY A 400 11.50 0.94 -26.08
C GLY A 400 12.94 1.14 -25.60
N GLY A 401 13.16 1.20 -24.29
CA GLY A 401 14.48 1.44 -23.70
C GLY A 401 14.87 2.92 -23.59
N ILE A 402 16.17 3.14 -23.39
CA ILE A 402 16.76 4.45 -23.08
C ILE A 402 18.11 4.62 -23.76
N TYR A 403 18.50 5.86 -24.07
CA TYR A 403 19.87 6.20 -24.47
C TYR A 403 20.28 7.59 -23.96
N GLN A 404 21.58 7.82 -23.87
CA GLN A 404 22.17 9.09 -23.47
C GLN A 404 23.25 9.49 -24.47
N ALA A 405 23.00 10.59 -25.18
CA ALA A 405 23.96 11.20 -26.08
C ALA A 405 24.87 12.16 -25.30
N CYS A 406 26.13 12.26 -25.71
CA CYS A 406 27.09 13.21 -25.18
C CYS A 406 27.74 13.98 -26.34
N SER A 407 28.02 15.26 -26.11
CA SER A 407 28.76 16.09 -27.05
C SER A 407 29.69 17.04 -26.31
N PRO A 408 30.95 17.18 -26.76
CA PRO A 408 31.85 18.19 -26.20
C PRO A 408 31.39 19.59 -26.63
N LEU A 409 31.41 20.55 -25.69
CA LEU A 409 31.25 21.96 -26.05
C LEU A 409 32.55 22.41 -26.73
N LYS A 410 32.48 22.67 -28.04
CA LYS A 410 33.62 23.16 -28.85
C LYS A 410 34.08 24.54 -28.34
N ALA A 411 34.90 24.58 -27.29
CA ALA A 411 35.48 25.82 -26.78
C ALA A 411 36.91 26.10 -27.29
N TRP A 412 37.58 25.16 -27.98
CA TRP A 412 39.01 25.26 -28.25
C TRP A 412 39.47 24.82 -29.65
N ALA A 413 38.62 24.90 -30.67
CA ALA A 413 38.93 24.55 -32.08
C ALA A 413 40.16 25.27 -32.71
N ASN A 414 40.89 26.10 -31.95
CA ASN A 414 42.09 26.83 -32.37
C ASN A 414 43.38 26.40 -31.64
N LEU A 415 43.36 25.37 -30.78
CA LEU A 415 44.57 24.82 -30.15
C LEU A 415 45.09 23.61 -30.94
N GLU A 416 46.06 23.84 -31.82
CA GLU A 416 46.80 22.77 -32.49
C GLU A 416 47.54 21.90 -31.46
N ASN A 417 47.45 20.58 -31.60
CA ASN A 417 48.20 19.54 -30.87
C ASN A 417 47.78 19.22 -29.41
N VAL A 418 46.50 19.40 -29.05
CA VAL A 418 45.98 18.86 -27.78
C VAL A 418 45.00 17.72 -28.10
N GLU A 419 45.43 16.47 -27.90
CA GLU A 419 44.53 15.32 -27.88
C GLU A 419 43.74 15.34 -26.57
N PHE A 420 42.46 15.67 -26.63
CA PHE A 420 41.55 15.52 -25.52
C PHE A 420 41.04 14.08 -25.53
N GLY A 421 41.26 13.36 -24.42
CA GLY A 421 40.63 12.05 -24.22
C GLY A 421 39.11 12.18 -24.35
N ASN A 422 38.45 11.14 -24.84
CA ASN A 422 37.00 11.13 -25.02
C ASN A 422 36.27 11.18 -23.66
N GLN A 423 36.07 12.38 -23.12
CA GLN A 423 35.36 12.58 -21.84
C GLN A 423 33.91 12.07 -21.89
N CYS A 424 33.36 11.84 -23.09
CA CYS A 424 32.02 11.28 -23.27
C CYS A 424 31.96 9.75 -23.05
N GLU A 425 33.07 9.03 -22.99
CA GLU A 425 33.07 7.56 -22.83
C GLU A 425 32.31 7.09 -21.57
N ARG A 426 32.37 7.86 -20.47
CA ARG A 426 31.64 7.56 -19.24
C ARG A 426 30.16 7.93 -19.30
N TYR A 427 29.80 8.90 -20.14
CA TYR A 427 28.47 9.53 -20.16
C TYR A 427 27.62 9.10 -21.35
N GLU A 428 28.20 8.53 -22.39
CA GLU A 428 27.43 7.93 -23.48
C GLU A 428 26.82 6.60 -23.05
N ARG A 429 25.55 6.41 -23.42
CA ARG A 429 24.82 5.16 -23.24
C ARG A 429 24.01 4.91 -24.51
N ARG A 430 24.27 3.79 -25.18
CA ARG A 430 23.52 3.35 -26.35
C ARG A 430 22.24 2.64 -25.91
N ASN A 431 21.16 2.78 -26.67
CA ASN A 431 19.99 1.93 -26.49
C ASN A 431 20.40 0.50 -26.84
N ARG A 432 20.19 -0.43 -25.92
CA ARG A 432 20.62 -1.83 -26.07
C ARG A 432 19.85 -2.56 -27.18
N ILE A 433 18.64 -2.12 -27.48
CA ILE A 433 17.78 -2.73 -28.51
C ILE A 433 18.30 -2.34 -29.91
N THR A 434 18.62 -1.07 -30.12
CA THR A 434 19.09 -0.58 -31.45
C THR A 434 20.61 -0.60 -31.60
N GLY A 435 21.36 -0.73 -30.51
CA GLY A 435 22.82 -0.57 -30.48
C GLY A 435 23.30 0.87 -30.70
N GLY A 436 22.38 1.84 -30.81
CA GLY A 436 22.66 3.21 -31.22
C GLY A 436 22.09 4.28 -30.29
N MET A 437 22.17 5.54 -30.73
CA MET A 437 21.54 6.71 -30.08
C MET A 437 20.14 6.94 -30.70
N SER A 438 19.36 5.87 -30.82
CA SER A 438 18.07 5.88 -31.51
C SER A 438 17.07 4.94 -30.85
N CYS A 439 15.79 5.20 -31.08
CA CYS A 439 14.70 4.36 -30.61
C CYS A 439 14.37 3.22 -31.58
N PRO A 440 13.84 2.08 -31.08
CA PRO A 440 13.29 1.01 -31.91
C PRO A 440 12.14 1.50 -32.80
N GLU A 441 11.81 0.72 -33.83
CA GLU A 441 10.63 0.96 -34.67
C GLU A 441 9.35 1.05 -33.80
N ASN A 442 8.37 1.85 -34.25
CA ASN A 442 7.12 2.14 -33.53
C ASN A 442 7.26 2.85 -32.16
N THR A 443 8.46 3.33 -31.83
CA THR A 443 8.68 4.17 -30.63
C THR A 443 9.36 5.50 -31.00
N THR A 444 9.12 6.51 -30.18
CA THR A 444 9.66 7.86 -30.39
C THR A 444 10.54 8.30 -29.22
N ALA A 445 11.58 9.08 -29.51
CA ALA A 445 12.50 9.59 -28.50
C ALA A 445 11.89 10.80 -27.77
N ILE A 446 11.74 10.67 -26.46
CA ILE A 446 11.28 11.73 -25.57
C ILE A 446 12.45 12.15 -24.68
N LEU A 447 12.80 13.43 -24.69
CA LEU A 447 13.86 13.98 -23.85
C LEU A 447 13.43 13.91 -22.37
N ILE A 448 14.22 13.24 -21.54
CA ILE A 448 14.06 13.28 -20.08
C ILE A 448 14.65 14.60 -19.58
N ASP A 449 15.94 14.81 -19.85
CA ASP A 449 16.65 16.05 -19.50
C ASP A 449 17.98 16.16 -20.24
N SER A 450 18.57 17.34 -20.17
CA SER A 450 19.90 17.65 -20.66
C SER A 450 20.73 18.36 -19.60
N MET A 451 21.97 17.92 -19.40
CA MET A 451 22.88 18.44 -18.38
C MET A 451 24.16 18.97 -19.00
N LYS A 452 24.69 20.02 -18.36
CA LYS A 452 26.02 20.56 -18.64
C LYS A 452 26.94 20.14 -17.51
N ILE A 453 27.99 19.41 -17.84
CA ILE A 453 28.97 18.91 -16.86
C ILE A 453 30.26 19.68 -17.07
N GLN A 454 30.74 20.32 -15.99
CA GLN A 454 32.00 21.06 -15.96
C GLN A 454 33.04 20.24 -15.20
N PHE A 455 34.18 19.98 -15.82
CA PHE A 455 35.30 19.32 -15.15
C PHE A 455 36.21 20.35 -14.48
N LEU A 456 36.95 19.89 -13.46
CA LEU A 456 37.96 20.71 -12.76
C LEU A 456 38.99 21.26 -13.75
N ASP A 457 39.42 22.52 -13.55
CA ASP A 457 40.46 23.20 -14.34
C ASP A 457 41.63 22.26 -14.64
N ARG A 458 41.83 21.91 -15.92
CA ARG A 458 43.04 21.21 -16.35
C ARG A 458 44.06 22.24 -16.81
N SER A 459 45.29 22.15 -16.32
CA SER A 459 46.41 22.92 -16.86
C SER A 459 46.97 22.21 -18.09
N VAL A 460 46.85 22.83 -19.25
CA VAL A 460 47.49 22.38 -20.49
C VAL A 460 48.69 23.29 -20.77
N LYS A 461 49.82 22.69 -21.11
CA LYS A 461 51.02 23.44 -21.51
C LYS A 461 50.84 24.00 -22.91
N GLN A 462 50.80 25.32 -23.04
CA GLN A 462 50.79 26.00 -24.33
C GLN A 462 52.12 26.72 -24.56
N LYS A 463 52.72 26.54 -25.74
CA LYS A 463 53.90 27.32 -26.14
C LYS A 463 53.45 28.73 -26.53
N GLN A 464 53.88 29.73 -25.77
CA GLN A 464 53.68 31.14 -26.10
C GLN A 464 55.02 31.77 -26.49
N ARG A 465 55.04 32.51 -27.59
CA ARG A 465 56.22 33.25 -28.01
C ARG A 465 56.30 34.56 -27.23
N LYS A 466 57.27 34.68 -26.33
CA LYS A 466 57.60 35.95 -25.66
C LYS A 466 58.75 36.61 -26.37
N CYS A 467 58.65 37.93 -26.54
CA CYS A 467 59.69 38.76 -27.12
C CYS A 467 60.08 39.81 -26.10
N TRP A 468 61.37 40.13 -26.03
CA TRP A 468 61.84 41.18 -25.16
C TRP A 468 61.49 42.55 -25.74
N SER A 469 60.95 43.47 -24.93
CA SER A 469 60.38 44.72 -25.45
C SER A 469 61.41 45.71 -26.03
N PHE A 470 62.71 45.49 -25.77
CA PHE A 470 63.79 46.43 -26.14
C PHE A 470 64.86 45.85 -27.08
N PHE A 471 64.84 44.54 -27.36
CA PHE A 471 65.77 43.90 -28.31
C PHE A 471 65.02 42.85 -29.15
N PRO A 472 65.46 42.55 -30.39
CA PRO A 472 64.75 41.67 -31.33
C PRO A 472 64.90 40.17 -30.98
N TYR A 473 64.95 39.83 -29.70
CA TYR A 473 65.07 38.46 -29.22
C TYR A 473 63.73 37.95 -28.72
N CYS A 474 63.28 36.82 -29.28
CA CYS A 474 62.08 36.10 -28.86
C CYS A 474 62.43 34.66 -28.51
N TRP A 475 61.75 34.11 -27.53
CA TRP A 475 61.82 32.69 -27.17
C TRP A 475 60.41 32.12 -27.02
N ASN A 476 60.32 30.80 -27.08
CA ASN A 476 59.08 30.08 -26.76
C ASN A 476 59.11 29.69 -25.29
N GLU A 477 58.09 30.06 -24.54
CA GLU A 477 57.89 29.69 -23.14
C GLU A 477 56.68 28.76 -23.06
N GLU A 478 56.78 27.69 -22.28
CA GLU A 478 55.62 26.84 -21.97
C GLU A 478 54.87 27.45 -20.79
N VAL A 479 53.62 27.85 -21.02
CA VAL A 479 52.75 28.41 -19.99
C VAL A 479 51.62 27.42 -19.70
N ASP A 480 51.34 27.20 -18.43
CA ASP A 480 50.18 26.43 -18.00
C ASP A 480 48.91 27.26 -18.19
N VAL A 481 48.09 26.87 -19.16
CA VAL A 481 46.79 27.48 -19.42
C VAL A 481 45.71 26.61 -18.79
N LYS A 482 44.88 27.21 -17.95
CA LYS A 482 43.70 26.55 -17.39
C LYS A 482 42.63 26.43 -18.46
N VAL A 483 42.25 25.20 -18.77
CA VAL A 483 41.17 24.88 -19.71
C VAL A 483 39.98 24.36 -18.91
N LEU A 484 38.80 24.94 -19.17
CA LEU A 484 37.52 24.43 -18.71
C LEU A 484 37.03 23.42 -19.73
N ASP A 485 37.05 22.14 -19.36
CA ASP A 485 36.41 21.10 -20.15
C ASP A 485 34.94 21.03 -19.77
N GLU A 486 34.07 21.18 -20.78
CA GLU A 486 32.62 21.12 -20.61
C GLU A 486 32.03 20.13 -21.62
N ILE A 487 31.14 19.26 -21.14
CA ILE A 487 30.35 18.36 -21.98
C ILE A 487 28.86 18.62 -21.78
N TYR A 488 28.10 18.34 -22.84
CA TYR A 488 26.64 18.38 -22.83
C TYR A 488 26.11 16.96 -22.99
N THR A 489 25.29 16.51 -22.05
CA THR A 489 24.63 15.20 -22.09
C THR A 489 23.13 15.39 -22.28
N ALA A 490 22.50 14.57 -23.11
CA ALA A 490 21.06 14.55 -23.31
C ALA A 490 20.53 13.11 -23.21
N THR A 491 19.60 12.89 -22.27
CA THR A 491 19.07 11.56 -21.97
C THR A 491 17.65 11.44 -22.51
N TYR A 492 17.39 10.39 -23.28
CA TYR A 492 16.12 10.13 -23.95
C TYR A 492 15.60 8.75 -23.59
N TRP A 493 14.29 8.65 -23.37
CA TRP A 493 13.59 7.36 -23.32
C TRP A 493 12.73 7.18 -24.56
N CYS A 494 12.51 5.93 -24.93
CA CYS A 494 11.75 5.55 -26.12
C CYS A 494 10.35 5.10 -25.70
N SER A 495 9.33 5.75 -26.25
CA SER A 495 7.93 5.43 -25.96
C SER A 495 7.11 5.30 -27.24
N GLY A 496 6.33 4.23 -27.33
CA GLY A 496 5.21 4.09 -28.28
C GLY A 496 3.88 4.25 -27.57
N ASN A 497 2.79 4.46 -28.32
CA ASN A 497 1.45 4.65 -27.78
C ASN A 497 0.38 3.88 -28.57
N VAL A 498 -0.54 3.24 -27.85
CA VAL A 498 -1.73 2.58 -28.39
C VAL A 498 -2.96 3.21 -27.73
N THR A 499 -3.83 3.83 -28.52
CA THR A 499 -5.08 4.43 -28.03
C THR A 499 -6.13 3.35 -27.78
N ILE A 500 -6.69 3.31 -26.57
CA ILE A 500 -7.79 2.40 -26.24
C ILE A 500 -9.11 3.11 -26.59
N ASN A 501 -9.80 2.64 -27.64
CA ASN A 501 -11.16 3.10 -27.91
C ASN A 501 -12.08 2.58 -26.81
N SER A 502 -12.71 3.51 -26.06
CA SER A 502 -13.53 3.23 -24.88
C SER A 502 -14.89 2.59 -25.17
N THR A 503 -15.06 1.90 -26.30
CA THR A 503 -16.28 1.16 -26.64
C THR A 503 -16.31 -0.25 -26.03
N ASN A 504 -15.18 -0.75 -25.51
CA ASN A 504 -15.10 -2.06 -24.88
C ASN A 504 -14.52 -1.94 -23.47
N LEU A 505 -15.38 -2.03 -22.46
CA LEU A 505 -15.24 -2.86 -21.24
C LEU A 505 -16.09 -2.30 -20.09
N GLY A 506 -16.83 -3.22 -19.48
CA GLY A 506 -17.95 -2.92 -18.62
C GLY A 506 -17.60 -2.32 -17.25
N LYS A 507 -18.52 -1.48 -16.79
CA LYS A 507 -18.95 -1.37 -15.39
C LYS A 507 -20.46 -1.15 -15.37
N SER A 508 -21.09 -1.69 -14.35
CA SER A 508 -22.49 -1.50 -13.97
C SER A 508 -22.95 -0.04 -14.03
N ALA A 509 -23.66 0.33 -15.10
CA ALA A 509 -24.57 1.47 -15.27
C ALA A 509 -25.30 1.27 -16.62
N PRO A 510 -26.56 1.73 -16.79
CA PRO A 510 -27.41 1.36 -17.92
C PRO A 510 -26.76 1.73 -19.27
N ASN A 511 -26.77 0.76 -20.18
CA ASN A 511 -25.88 0.68 -21.34
C ASN A 511 -26.31 1.62 -22.50
N PRO A 512 -25.43 2.48 -23.05
CA PRO A 512 -25.68 3.19 -24.30
C PRO A 512 -25.78 2.28 -25.55
N LEU A 513 -25.40 0.99 -25.47
CA LEU A 513 -25.66 0.01 -26.53
C LEU A 513 -27.15 -0.14 -26.87
N ASN A 514 -28.07 0.05 -25.92
CA ASN A 514 -29.51 -0.16 -26.17
C ASN A 514 -30.07 0.83 -27.19
N LYS A 515 -29.47 2.02 -27.29
CA LYS A 515 -29.91 3.02 -28.27
C LYS A 515 -29.36 2.74 -29.67
N ILE A 516 -28.16 2.16 -29.75
CA ILE A 516 -27.50 1.79 -31.00
C ILE A 516 -28.10 0.49 -31.57
N MET A 517 -28.28 -0.55 -30.74
CA MET A 517 -28.98 -1.79 -31.14
C MET A 517 -30.40 -1.48 -31.61
N ARG A 518 -31.15 -0.65 -30.86
CA ARG A 518 -32.50 -0.22 -31.24
C ARG A 518 -32.51 0.50 -32.58
N TYR A 519 -31.58 1.43 -32.80
CA TYR A 519 -31.53 2.22 -34.03
C TYR A 519 -31.15 1.38 -35.25
N GLU A 520 -30.12 0.53 -35.14
CA GLU A 520 -29.66 -0.32 -36.25
C GLU A 520 -30.69 -1.42 -36.59
N ILE A 521 -31.33 -2.05 -35.59
CA ILE A 521 -32.37 -3.06 -35.83
C ILE A 521 -33.64 -2.44 -36.45
N LEU A 522 -34.09 -1.29 -35.95
CA LEU A 522 -35.28 -0.60 -36.49
C LEU A 522 -35.02 -0.11 -37.92
N ASN A 523 -33.86 0.47 -38.20
CA ASN A 523 -33.49 0.89 -39.56
C ASN A 523 -33.40 -0.29 -40.52
N ALA A 524 -32.78 -1.41 -40.11
CA ALA A 524 -32.64 -2.59 -40.96
C ALA A 524 -34.01 -3.23 -41.29
N ILE A 525 -34.95 -3.23 -40.34
CA ILE A 525 -36.32 -3.74 -40.55
C ILE A 525 -37.15 -2.80 -41.44
N GLU A 526 -36.94 -1.48 -41.38
CA GLU A 526 -37.57 -0.53 -42.30
C GLU A 526 -37.05 -0.68 -43.73
N GLU A 527 -35.80 -1.08 -43.91
CA GLU A 527 -35.16 -1.27 -45.21
C GLU A 527 -35.48 -2.62 -45.88
N ASP A 528 -35.64 -3.71 -45.11
CA ASP A 528 -36.02 -5.04 -45.65
C ASP A 528 -36.96 -5.85 -44.73
N THR A 529 -38.16 -6.11 -45.23
CA THR A 529 -39.19 -6.93 -44.57
C THR A 529 -38.83 -8.41 -44.41
N GLU A 530 -37.80 -8.95 -45.09
CA GLU A 530 -37.33 -10.33 -44.87
C GLU A 530 -36.77 -10.53 -43.46
N LEU A 531 -36.15 -9.51 -42.85
CA LEU A 531 -35.69 -9.54 -41.44
C LEU A 531 -36.83 -9.75 -40.45
N LEU A 532 -38.07 -9.37 -40.80
CA LEU A 532 -39.25 -9.63 -39.97
C LEU A 532 -39.47 -11.13 -39.74
N LYS A 533 -39.08 -11.99 -40.70
CA LYS A 533 -39.19 -13.45 -40.54
C LYS A 533 -38.27 -14.00 -39.45
N ILE A 534 -37.28 -13.23 -39.01
CA ILE A 534 -36.41 -13.61 -37.88
C ILE A 534 -37.05 -13.21 -36.57
N PHE A 535 -37.44 -11.94 -36.43
CA PHE A 535 -37.90 -11.38 -35.14
C PHE A 535 -39.34 -11.76 -34.77
N PHE A 536 -40.23 -11.97 -35.75
CA PHE A 536 -41.64 -12.29 -35.47
C PHE A 536 -41.85 -13.70 -34.87
N PRO A 537 -41.19 -14.77 -35.37
CA PRO A 537 -41.29 -16.10 -34.76
C PRO A 537 -40.59 -16.19 -33.40
N LEU A 538 -39.49 -15.43 -33.22
CA LEU A 538 -38.75 -15.37 -31.96
C LEU A 538 -39.59 -14.76 -30.84
N SER A 539 -40.30 -13.65 -31.10
CA SER A 539 -41.17 -13.03 -30.09
C SER A 539 -42.33 -13.95 -29.65
N PHE A 540 -42.88 -14.72 -30.59
CA PHE A 540 -43.96 -15.66 -30.30
C PHE A 540 -43.48 -16.88 -29.49
N ASN A 541 -42.31 -17.43 -29.83
CA ASN A 541 -41.68 -18.51 -29.05
C ASN A 541 -41.25 -18.04 -27.66
N PHE A 542 -40.75 -16.80 -27.57
CA PHE A 542 -40.37 -16.17 -26.31
C PHE A 542 -41.58 -15.96 -25.39
N LYS A 543 -42.69 -15.41 -25.93
CA LYS A 543 -43.97 -15.27 -25.21
C LYS A 543 -44.50 -16.62 -24.72
N LYS A 544 -44.38 -17.67 -25.54
CA LYS A 544 -44.81 -19.04 -25.20
C LYS A 544 -43.90 -19.73 -24.16
N GLN A 545 -42.61 -19.40 -24.12
CA GLN A 545 -41.68 -19.84 -23.06
C GLN A 545 -41.97 -19.13 -21.73
N MET A 546 -42.26 -17.83 -21.78
CA MET A 546 -42.68 -17.03 -20.63
C MET A 546 -43.98 -17.54 -20.01
N GLU A 547 -45.00 -17.83 -20.84
CA GLU A 547 -46.28 -18.40 -20.41
C GLU A 547 -46.16 -19.78 -19.76
N LYS A 548 -45.10 -20.54 -20.09
CA LYS A 548 -44.83 -21.87 -19.49
C LYS A 548 -44.09 -21.82 -18.15
N GLN A 549 -43.48 -20.69 -17.76
CA GLN A 549 -42.57 -20.62 -16.60
C GLN A 549 -43.05 -19.74 -15.43
N SER A 550 -44.24 -19.12 -15.48
CA SER A 550 -44.76 -18.32 -14.37
C SER A 550 -46.20 -18.65 -13.96
N VAL A 551 -46.37 -19.21 -12.75
CA VAL A 551 -47.55 -19.00 -11.91
C VAL A 551 -47.35 -17.67 -11.18
N CYS A 552 -47.98 -16.59 -11.69
CA CYS A 552 -48.51 -15.46 -10.93
C CYS A 552 -49.21 -14.50 -11.91
N GLU A 553 -50.43 -14.11 -11.57
CA GLU A 553 -51.41 -13.40 -12.39
C GLU A 553 -50.90 -12.04 -12.91
N MET A 554 -50.82 -11.88 -14.23
CA MET A 554 -50.96 -10.57 -14.87
C MET A 554 -52.43 -10.38 -15.26
N LYS A 555 -53.03 -9.26 -14.83
CA LYS A 555 -54.39 -8.86 -15.24
C LYS A 555 -54.46 -8.72 -16.77
N PRO A 556 -55.51 -9.22 -17.45
CA PRO A 556 -55.68 -9.04 -18.88
C PRO A 556 -56.15 -7.61 -19.15
N GLY A 557 -55.28 -6.78 -19.71
CA GLY A 557 -55.58 -5.38 -20.02
C GLY A 557 -54.91 -4.87 -21.30
N GLY A 558 -54.55 -5.76 -22.23
CA GLY A 558 -53.99 -5.41 -23.53
C GLY A 558 -54.72 -6.14 -24.65
N ASP A 559 -55.26 -5.38 -25.59
CA ASP A 559 -56.01 -5.84 -26.77
C ASP A 559 -55.08 -6.62 -27.73
N PRO A 560 -55.36 -7.88 -28.09
CA PRO A 560 -54.46 -8.72 -28.92
C PRO A 560 -54.20 -8.19 -30.33
N GLU A 561 -54.97 -7.21 -30.81
CA GLU A 561 -54.84 -6.63 -32.16
C GLU A 561 -53.90 -5.41 -32.26
N LYS A 562 -53.17 -5.05 -31.19
CA LYS A 562 -52.20 -3.93 -31.19
C LYS A 562 -50.81 -4.31 -30.68
N ILE A 563 -50.24 -5.39 -31.20
CA ILE A 563 -48.80 -5.65 -31.07
C ILE A 563 -48.10 -4.83 -32.17
N THR A 564 -47.41 -3.74 -31.80
CA THR A 564 -46.58 -2.98 -32.74
C THR A 564 -45.17 -3.57 -32.78
N MET A 565 -44.46 -3.46 -33.92
CA MET A 565 -43.09 -3.98 -34.03
C MET A 565 -42.14 -3.36 -33.01
N GLU A 566 -42.35 -2.09 -32.65
CA GLU A 566 -41.64 -1.44 -31.55
C GLU A 566 -41.89 -2.13 -30.21
N SER A 567 -43.12 -2.57 -29.90
CA SER A 567 -43.40 -3.27 -28.65
C SER A 567 -42.74 -4.65 -28.60
N VAL A 568 -42.65 -5.33 -29.76
CA VAL A 568 -41.97 -6.63 -29.87
C VAL A 568 -40.47 -6.50 -29.63
N ILE A 569 -39.84 -5.45 -30.17
CA ILE A 569 -38.41 -5.19 -30.00
C ILE A 569 -38.11 -4.75 -28.56
N GLU A 570 -38.97 -3.94 -27.95
CA GLU A 570 -38.84 -3.54 -26.54
C GLU A 570 -38.96 -4.74 -25.59
N ASP A 571 -39.96 -5.61 -25.77
CA ASP A 571 -40.11 -6.84 -24.98
C ASP A 571 -38.87 -7.76 -25.10
N PHE A 572 -38.24 -7.78 -26.28
CA PHE A 572 -37.09 -8.62 -26.58
C PHE A 572 -35.78 -8.07 -25.99
N ILE A 573 -35.58 -6.75 -26.06
CA ILE A 573 -34.45 -6.07 -25.43
C ILE A 573 -34.57 -6.17 -23.89
N GLU A 574 -35.76 -5.94 -23.34
CA GLU A 574 -36.02 -6.00 -21.90
C GLU A 574 -35.90 -7.43 -21.34
N ALA A 575 -36.20 -8.45 -22.15
CA ALA A 575 -35.97 -9.86 -21.85
C ALA A 575 -34.49 -10.27 -21.80
N GLY A 576 -33.66 -9.75 -22.71
CA GLY A 576 -32.21 -9.97 -22.70
C GLY A 576 -31.52 -9.39 -21.45
N GLU A 577 -32.17 -8.41 -20.80
CA GLU A 577 -31.72 -7.80 -19.54
C GLU A 577 -32.11 -8.60 -18.29
N ARG A 578 -33.18 -9.41 -18.33
CA ARG A 578 -33.69 -10.14 -17.15
C ARG A 578 -33.12 -11.56 -17.04
N HIS A 579 -32.42 -11.84 -15.95
CA HIS A 579 -32.11 -13.23 -15.55
C HIS A 579 -33.38 -13.87 -14.99
N PHE A 580 -33.91 -14.90 -15.66
CA PHE A 580 -35.05 -15.66 -15.13
C PHE A 580 -34.54 -16.73 -14.17
N CYS A 581 -34.97 -16.64 -12.91
CA CYS A 581 -34.74 -17.67 -11.91
C CYS A 581 -36.10 -18.25 -11.50
N GLY A 582 -36.39 -19.48 -11.97
CA GLY A 582 -37.56 -20.24 -11.54
C GLY A 582 -37.37 -20.73 -10.09
N GLY A 583 -38.45 -20.67 -9.29
CA GLY A 583 -38.45 -21.21 -7.94
C GLY A 583 -38.07 -22.69 -7.94
N TRP A 584 -37.14 -23.04 -7.06
CA TRP A 584 -36.57 -24.39 -6.85
C TRP A 584 -35.44 -24.78 -7.82
N GLY A 585 -34.22 -24.32 -7.53
CA GLY A 585 -32.98 -25.01 -7.94
C GLY A 585 -32.24 -24.45 -9.17
N SER A 586 -31.10 -23.81 -8.89
CA SER A 586 -29.82 -23.83 -9.64
C SER A 586 -29.67 -23.31 -11.07
N ASN A 587 -30.71 -22.96 -11.84
CA ASN A 587 -30.50 -22.49 -13.22
C ASN A 587 -31.03 -21.06 -13.43
N CYS A 588 -30.16 -20.06 -13.20
CA CYS A 588 -30.35 -18.71 -13.74
C CYS A 588 -29.52 -18.62 -15.03
N GLY A 589 -30.18 -18.65 -16.18
CA GLY A 589 -29.53 -18.50 -17.49
C GLY A 589 -29.87 -17.15 -18.12
N ARG A 590 -28.95 -16.59 -18.91
CA ARG A 590 -29.31 -15.63 -19.97
C ARG A 590 -30.23 -16.35 -20.95
N VAL A 591 -31.27 -15.68 -21.43
CA VAL A 591 -31.99 -16.18 -22.59
C VAL A 591 -31.10 -15.95 -23.80
N LEU A 592 -30.48 -17.03 -24.29
CA LEU A 592 -29.72 -17.03 -25.53
C LEU A 592 -30.65 -17.32 -26.70
N LEU A 593 -30.30 -16.77 -27.85
CA LEU A 593 -31.11 -16.74 -29.05
C LEU A 593 -30.71 -17.89 -29.97
N ASP A 594 -31.60 -18.88 -30.06
CA ASP A 594 -31.45 -20.07 -30.89
C ASP A 594 -31.90 -19.74 -32.33
N LEU A 595 -30.95 -19.41 -33.20
CA LEU A 595 -31.22 -19.22 -34.62
C LEU A 595 -31.05 -20.52 -35.40
N ASN A 596 -31.97 -20.79 -36.32
CA ASN A 596 -31.81 -21.86 -37.29
C ASN A 596 -30.98 -21.39 -38.51
N LEU A 597 -30.56 -22.32 -39.37
CA LEU A 597 -29.72 -22.02 -40.52
C LEU A 597 -30.32 -20.98 -41.49
N ASP A 598 -31.63 -21.02 -41.71
CA ASP A 598 -32.28 -20.09 -42.63
C ASP A 598 -32.34 -18.67 -42.06
N GLN A 599 -32.51 -18.53 -40.74
CA GLN A 599 -32.42 -17.23 -40.07
C GLN A 599 -30.99 -16.67 -40.07
N LEU A 600 -29.98 -17.54 -39.90
CA LEU A 600 -28.57 -17.13 -39.98
C LEU A 600 -28.20 -16.62 -41.39
N LYS A 601 -28.65 -17.30 -42.44
CA LYS A 601 -28.45 -16.86 -43.83
C LYS A 601 -29.08 -15.50 -44.13
N ILE A 602 -30.23 -15.22 -43.51
CA ILE A 602 -30.87 -13.90 -43.64
C ILE A 602 -30.02 -12.86 -42.89
N LEU A 603 -29.52 -13.14 -41.69
CA LEU A 603 -28.66 -12.20 -40.94
C LEU A 603 -27.29 -11.94 -41.59
N GLU A 604 -26.74 -12.89 -42.35
CA GLU A 604 -25.50 -12.68 -43.12
C GLU A 604 -25.61 -11.55 -44.13
N LEU A 605 -26.82 -11.28 -44.65
CA LEU A 605 -27.08 -10.15 -45.54
C LEU A 605 -27.09 -8.80 -44.80
N TYR A 606 -27.11 -8.82 -43.46
CA TYR A 606 -27.22 -7.66 -42.57
C TYR A 606 -26.14 -7.67 -41.48
N PRO A 607 -24.86 -7.47 -41.82
CA PRO A 607 -23.73 -7.67 -40.92
C PRO A 607 -23.77 -6.80 -39.67
N LYS A 608 -24.27 -5.56 -39.75
CA LYS A 608 -24.46 -4.69 -38.59
C LYS A 608 -25.53 -5.20 -37.62
N THR A 609 -26.59 -5.78 -38.14
CA THR A 609 -27.68 -6.39 -37.34
C THR A 609 -27.18 -7.67 -36.67
N LEU A 610 -26.37 -8.47 -37.38
CA LEU A 610 -25.72 -9.66 -36.83
C LEU A 610 -24.74 -9.29 -35.71
N GLU A 611 -23.92 -8.24 -35.90
CA GLU A 611 -22.99 -7.71 -34.89
C GLU A 611 -23.73 -7.20 -33.65
N ALA A 612 -24.88 -6.55 -33.83
CA ALA A 612 -25.74 -6.10 -32.74
C ALA A 612 -26.35 -7.28 -31.94
N LEU A 613 -26.66 -8.40 -32.59
CA LEU A 613 -27.28 -9.58 -31.96
C LEU A 613 -26.27 -10.55 -31.34
N LEU A 614 -24.99 -10.45 -31.71
CA LEU A 614 -23.91 -11.34 -31.25
C LEU A 614 -23.90 -11.61 -29.72
N PRO A 615 -24.08 -10.61 -28.84
CA PRO A 615 -23.99 -10.79 -27.38
C PRO A 615 -25.08 -11.69 -26.77
N ILE A 616 -26.14 -11.99 -27.54
CA ILE A 616 -27.30 -12.78 -27.11
C ILE A 616 -27.50 -14.04 -27.93
N LEU A 617 -26.63 -14.38 -28.90
CA LEU A 617 -26.74 -15.61 -29.68
C LEU A 617 -26.35 -16.86 -28.88
N ASN A 618 -27.10 -17.95 -29.04
CA ASN A 618 -26.71 -19.25 -28.49
C ASN A 618 -25.71 -19.96 -29.42
N ILE A 619 -24.42 -19.72 -29.18
CA ILE A 619 -23.34 -20.23 -30.04
C ILE A 619 -23.31 -21.76 -30.04
N ASP A 620 -23.63 -22.42 -28.92
CA ASP A 620 -23.62 -23.88 -28.82
C ASP A 620 -24.77 -24.51 -29.62
N TYR A 621 -25.95 -23.88 -29.60
CA TYR A 621 -27.07 -24.30 -30.44
C TYR A 621 -26.76 -24.10 -31.94
N ILE A 622 -26.14 -22.97 -32.29
CA ILE A 622 -25.75 -22.68 -33.67
C ILE A 622 -24.74 -23.73 -34.16
N ARG A 623 -23.71 -24.05 -33.37
CA ARG A 623 -22.74 -25.12 -33.67
C ARG A 623 -23.43 -26.47 -33.87
N TYR A 624 -24.37 -26.83 -32.99
CA TYR A 624 -25.15 -28.06 -33.12
C TYR A 624 -26.00 -28.13 -34.40
N GLN A 625 -26.53 -27.01 -34.89
CA GLN A 625 -27.25 -26.96 -36.16
C GLN A 625 -26.32 -27.18 -37.36
N PHE A 626 -25.07 -26.69 -37.29
CA PHE A 626 -24.06 -26.89 -38.34
C PHE A 626 -23.50 -28.32 -38.35
N ASP A 627 -23.25 -28.93 -37.19
CA ASP A 627 -22.71 -30.29 -37.07
C ASP A 627 -23.65 -31.39 -37.61
N ASN A 628 -24.94 -31.09 -37.80
CA ASN A 628 -25.96 -32.05 -38.26
C ASN A 628 -26.39 -31.86 -39.73
N HIS A 629 -25.81 -30.91 -40.46
CA HIS A 629 -26.17 -30.62 -41.85
C HIS A 629 -24.92 -30.60 -42.77
N ASP A 630 -24.63 -31.75 -43.38
CA ASP A 630 -23.44 -32.04 -44.23
C ASP A 630 -23.28 -31.21 -45.52
N GLU A 631 -24.08 -30.18 -45.79
CA GLU A 631 -24.06 -29.48 -47.09
C GLU A 631 -23.91 -27.95 -47.05
N ILE A 632 -23.67 -27.31 -45.90
CA ILE A 632 -23.44 -25.85 -45.84
C ILE A 632 -22.39 -25.51 -44.79
N ALA A 633 -21.13 -25.83 -45.06
CA ALA A 633 -20.03 -25.51 -44.15
C ALA A 633 -18.71 -25.27 -44.89
N GLU A 634 -18.52 -24.05 -45.38
CA GLU A 634 -17.16 -23.49 -45.53
C GLU A 634 -17.21 -21.96 -45.45
N TYR A 635 -18.20 -21.30 -46.07
CA TYR A 635 -18.22 -19.84 -46.18
C TYR A 635 -18.84 -19.09 -44.98
N SER A 636 -19.83 -19.66 -44.29
CA SER A 636 -20.57 -19.02 -43.20
C SER A 636 -19.93 -19.22 -41.82
N VAL A 637 -19.27 -20.37 -41.61
CA VAL A 637 -18.49 -20.67 -40.42
C VAL A 637 -17.25 -19.78 -40.36
N GLU A 638 -16.58 -19.54 -41.50
CA GLU A 638 -15.40 -18.67 -41.56
C GLU A 638 -15.74 -17.22 -41.18
N VAL A 639 -16.90 -16.69 -41.57
CA VAL A 639 -17.34 -15.34 -41.18
C VAL A 639 -17.67 -15.23 -39.69
N LEU A 640 -18.42 -16.21 -39.14
CA LEU A 640 -18.75 -16.26 -37.71
C LEU A 640 -17.51 -16.52 -36.85
N GLU A 641 -16.61 -17.41 -37.27
CA GLU A 641 -15.33 -17.64 -36.61
C GLU A 641 -14.42 -16.41 -36.71
N THR A 642 -14.37 -15.71 -37.84
CA THR A 642 -13.59 -14.46 -37.98
C THR A 642 -14.12 -13.37 -37.05
N LEU A 643 -15.44 -13.21 -36.94
CA LEU A 643 -16.06 -12.23 -36.03
C LEU A 643 -15.87 -12.61 -34.55
N LEU A 644 -15.93 -13.90 -34.21
CA LEU A 644 -15.65 -14.41 -32.86
C LEU A 644 -14.16 -14.36 -32.50
N PHE A 645 -13.27 -14.59 -33.47
CA PHE A 645 -11.82 -14.52 -33.34
C PHE A 645 -11.35 -13.07 -33.21
N ASP A 646 -11.94 -12.12 -33.95
CA ASP A 646 -11.70 -10.69 -33.76
C ASP A 646 -12.17 -10.24 -32.38
N GLN A 647 -13.32 -10.70 -31.86
CA GLN A 647 -13.73 -10.34 -30.49
C GLN A 647 -12.84 -10.96 -29.40
N GLN A 648 -12.40 -12.22 -29.53
CA GLN A 648 -11.45 -12.81 -28.57
C GLN A 648 -10.07 -12.13 -28.62
N LYS A 649 -9.60 -11.72 -29.81
CA LYS A 649 -8.34 -10.99 -30.01
C LYS A 649 -8.43 -9.52 -29.54
N THR A 650 -9.64 -8.94 -29.52
CA THR A 650 -9.89 -7.59 -29.00
C THR A 650 -10.12 -7.57 -27.48
N LEU A 651 -10.62 -8.67 -26.91
CA LEU A 651 -10.77 -8.86 -25.45
C LEU A 651 -9.48 -9.33 -24.77
N LEU A 652 -8.56 -9.95 -25.51
CA LEU A 652 -7.25 -10.41 -25.06
C LEU A 652 -6.18 -10.07 -26.12
N ASN A 653 -5.39 -9.03 -25.86
CA ASN A 653 -4.10 -8.71 -26.49
C ASN A 653 -4.10 -8.29 -27.97
N VAL A 654 -4.35 -7.01 -28.22
CA VAL A 654 -3.44 -6.24 -29.10
C VAL A 654 -2.53 -5.42 -28.19
N GLU A 655 -1.59 -6.11 -27.55
CA GLU A 655 -0.41 -5.44 -27.03
C GLU A 655 0.58 -5.41 -28.21
N ASP A 656 0.98 -4.21 -28.67
CA ASP A 656 2.37 -4.11 -29.12
C ASP A 656 3.20 -4.55 -27.91
N GLU A 657 3.73 -5.78 -27.96
CA GLU A 657 4.51 -6.29 -26.84
C GLU A 657 5.68 -5.34 -26.59
N PRO A 658 5.86 -4.88 -25.34
CA PRO A 658 6.90 -3.92 -25.04
C PRO A 658 8.26 -4.55 -25.36
N THR A 659 9.08 -3.84 -26.14
CA THR A 659 10.42 -4.31 -26.52
C THR A 659 11.42 -4.26 -25.36
N ALA A 660 11.04 -3.62 -24.25
CA ALA A 660 11.69 -3.72 -22.95
C ALA A 660 10.70 -3.47 -21.81
N PHE A 661 10.98 -4.06 -20.65
CA PHE A 661 10.23 -3.81 -19.42
C PHE A 661 10.93 -2.81 -18.51
N PHE A 662 10.14 -1.95 -17.88
CA PHE A 662 10.60 -0.96 -16.90
C PHE A 662 10.49 -1.52 -15.48
N GLY A 663 11.60 -1.58 -14.74
CA GLY A 663 11.71 -2.18 -13.42
C GLY A 663 11.88 -1.18 -12.27
N GLY A 664 11.57 0.10 -12.48
CA GLY A 664 11.69 1.14 -11.45
C GLY A 664 12.90 2.06 -11.62
N PHE A 665 12.87 3.15 -10.85
CA PHE A 665 14.00 4.04 -10.63
C PHE A 665 14.47 3.90 -9.19
N PHE A 666 15.74 4.20 -8.95
CA PHE A 666 16.26 4.38 -7.60
C PHE A 666 17.51 5.26 -7.58
N GLN A 667 17.85 5.73 -6.39
CA GLN A 667 19.04 6.48 -6.07
C GLN A 667 19.52 6.04 -4.69
N ASN A 668 20.75 6.40 -4.29
CA ASN A 668 21.28 6.07 -2.96
C ASN A 668 20.36 6.46 -1.79
N ASN A 669 19.52 7.49 -1.96
CA ASN A 669 18.60 8.05 -0.97
C ASN A 669 17.12 7.83 -1.34
N ASN A 670 16.82 7.08 -2.39
CA ASN A 670 15.46 6.78 -2.82
C ASN A 670 15.38 5.33 -3.30
N ASN A 671 14.65 4.50 -2.56
CA ASN A 671 14.56 3.08 -2.86
C ASN A 671 13.67 2.84 -4.08
N ASN A 672 13.98 1.78 -4.82
CA ASN A 672 13.07 1.27 -5.84
C ASN A 672 11.80 0.74 -5.14
N PRO A 673 10.59 1.27 -5.44
CA PRO A 673 9.37 0.83 -4.77
C PRO A 673 9.03 -0.65 -5.02
N PHE A 674 9.60 -1.27 -6.06
CA PHE A 674 9.38 -2.69 -6.38
C PHE A 674 10.25 -3.65 -5.57
N THR A 675 11.39 -3.19 -5.04
CA THR A 675 12.31 -4.01 -4.22
C THR A 675 12.38 -3.55 -2.76
N GLY A 676 11.95 -2.32 -2.48
CA GLY A 676 12.08 -1.69 -1.17
C GLY A 676 13.51 -1.25 -0.84
N LYS A 677 14.43 -1.32 -1.80
CA LYS A 677 15.87 -1.07 -1.65
C LYS A 677 16.40 -0.28 -2.86
N PRO A 678 17.59 0.33 -2.77
CA PRO A 678 18.21 0.97 -3.93
C PRO A 678 18.86 -0.09 -4.85
N GLU A 679 18.05 -1.01 -5.38
CA GLU A 679 18.46 -2.10 -6.27
C GLU A 679 17.36 -2.45 -7.28
N CYS A 680 17.75 -3.06 -8.40
CA CYS A 680 16.80 -3.55 -9.39
C CYS A 680 16.11 -4.86 -8.99
N PRO A 681 14.89 -5.11 -9.46
CA PRO A 681 14.28 -6.43 -9.34
C PRO A 681 15.14 -7.49 -10.03
N SER A 682 14.98 -8.75 -9.65
CA SER A 682 15.70 -9.85 -10.28
C SER A 682 15.55 -9.81 -11.81
N TYR A 683 16.65 -10.05 -12.53
CA TYR A 683 16.73 -10.05 -14.01
C TYR A 683 16.65 -8.67 -14.69
N PHE A 684 16.52 -7.58 -13.93
CA PHE A 684 16.63 -6.22 -14.48
C PHE A 684 18.07 -5.73 -14.39
N GLU A 685 18.50 -5.01 -15.41
CA GLU A 685 19.82 -4.37 -15.46
C GLU A 685 19.74 -2.94 -14.92
N GLU A 686 20.76 -2.55 -14.15
CA GLU A 686 20.94 -1.18 -13.68
C GLU A 686 21.59 -0.31 -14.74
N ILE A 687 20.94 0.81 -15.09
CA ILE A 687 21.48 1.77 -16.04
C ILE A 687 21.54 3.14 -15.36
N ASP A 688 22.75 3.71 -15.29
CA ASP A 688 22.97 5.05 -14.76
C ASP A 688 22.49 6.11 -15.77
N ILE A 689 21.71 7.06 -15.28
CA ILE A 689 21.24 8.24 -16.01
C ILE A 689 21.44 9.49 -15.14
N LEU A 690 21.59 10.66 -15.78
CA LEU A 690 21.58 11.96 -15.06
C LEU A 690 22.52 11.98 -13.83
N GLU A 691 23.76 11.50 -14.03
CA GLU A 691 24.83 11.26 -13.05
C GLU A 691 24.59 10.15 -12.01
N ASN A 692 23.54 10.22 -11.19
CA ASN A 692 23.35 9.34 -10.03
C ASN A 692 21.98 8.68 -9.95
N LEU A 693 21.07 8.97 -10.87
CA LEU A 693 19.76 8.34 -10.93
C LEU A 693 19.89 7.02 -11.71
N LYS A 694 19.37 5.93 -11.18
CA LYS A 694 19.43 4.61 -11.83
C LYS A 694 18.05 4.19 -12.31
N ILE A 695 17.99 3.62 -13.51
CA ILE A 695 16.79 3.00 -14.08
C ILE A 695 17.02 1.50 -14.26
N CYS A 696 16.01 0.71 -13.92
CA CYS A 696 16.00 -0.74 -14.09
C CYS A 696 15.31 -1.10 -15.39
N ILE A 697 16.00 -1.84 -16.27
CA ILE A 697 15.43 -2.28 -17.54
C ILE A 697 15.66 -3.78 -17.74
N CYS A 698 14.61 -4.50 -18.12
CA CYS A 698 14.70 -5.89 -18.57
C CYS A 698 14.45 -5.92 -20.08
N PHE A 699 15.37 -6.54 -20.82
CA PHE A 699 15.28 -6.70 -22.28
C PHE A 699 14.83 -8.10 -22.69
N ASP A 700 14.54 -8.97 -21.72
CA ASP A 700 14.03 -10.32 -21.92
C ASP A 700 12.49 -10.26 -21.98
N THR A 701 11.96 -10.22 -23.21
CA THR A 701 10.52 -10.10 -23.50
C THR A 701 9.74 -11.37 -23.23
N ASP A 702 10.41 -12.52 -23.08
CA ASP A 702 9.74 -13.79 -22.75
C ASP A 702 9.21 -13.81 -21.31
N ARG A 703 9.57 -12.81 -20.50
CA ARG A 703 9.13 -12.66 -19.12
C ARG A 703 7.84 -11.88 -19.03
N LYS A 704 6.96 -12.30 -18.11
CA LYS A 704 5.81 -11.49 -17.71
C LYS A 704 6.25 -10.41 -16.73
N TRP A 705 5.90 -9.17 -17.02
CA TRP A 705 6.09 -8.04 -16.11
C TRP A 705 4.84 -7.15 -16.10
N PRO A 706 4.25 -6.85 -14.94
CA PRO A 706 2.91 -6.24 -14.83
C PRO A 706 2.93 -4.72 -14.98
N ILE A 707 4.11 -4.10 -15.10
CA ILE A 707 4.27 -2.64 -15.02
C ILE A 707 4.44 -2.06 -16.40
N ARG A 708 3.65 -1.01 -16.68
CA ARG A 708 3.85 -0.12 -17.83
C ARG A 708 4.30 1.26 -17.36
N LEU A 709 5.37 1.76 -17.97
CA LEU A 709 5.83 3.14 -17.80
C LEU A 709 5.06 4.05 -18.76
N GLY A 710 4.36 5.04 -18.22
CA GLY A 710 3.53 5.96 -19.02
C GLY A 710 4.20 7.30 -19.31
N LYS A 711 4.98 7.85 -18.38
CA LYS A 711 5.61 9.17 -18.53
C LYS A 711 6.77 9.34 -17.57
N ILE A 712 7.76 10.15 -17.96
CA ILE A 712 8.81 10.69 -17.07
C ILE A 712 8.75 12.21 -17.18
N PHE A 713 8.83 12.91 -16.04
CA PHE A 713 8.83 14.38 -16.00
C PHE A 713 9.58 14.89 -14.76
N HIS A 714 9.88 16.18 -14.74
CA HIS A 714 10.65 16.83 -13.68
C HIS A 714 10.14 18.24 -13.39
N CYS A 715 10.80 18.96 -12.48
CA CYS A 715 10.38 20.27 -12.00
C CYS A 715 10.26 21.36 -13.09
N PHE A 716 10.93 21.22 -14.24
CA PHE A 716 10.84 22.17 -15.37
C PHE A 716 10.01 21.66 -16.54
N SER A 717 9.47 20.44 -16.48
CA SER A 717 8.58 19.92 -17.52
C SER A 717 7.31 20.76 -17.60
N LYS A 718 6.81 20.99 -18.82
CA LYS A 718 5.56 21.74 -19.06
C LYS A 718 4.35 21.03 -18.46
N GLU A 719 4.28 19.71 -18.63
CA GLU A 719 3.22 18.86 -18.09
C GLU A 719 3.76 18.03 -16.93
N LYS A 720 3.13 18.14 -15.77
CA LYS A 720 3.58 17.53 -14.51
C LYS A 720 2.52 16.62 -13.88
N TRP A 721 1.69 16.01 -14.71
CA TRP A 721 0.64 15.09 -14.29
C TRP A 721 0.72 13.78 -15.07
N CYS A 722 0.22 12.71 -14.45
CA CYS A 722 0.16 11.41 -15.07
C CYS A 722 -1.02 11.27 -16.04
N PRO A 723 -0.86 10.46 -17.11
CA PRO A 723 -1.99 10.05 -17.93
C PRO A 723 -3.06 9.34 -17.09
N LYS A 724 -4.30 9.38 -17.56
CA LYS A 724 -5.42 8.71 -16.89
C LYS A 724 -5.14 7.22 -16.71
N GLY A 725 -5.43 6.68 -15.51
CA GLY A 725 -5.16 5.29 -15.15
C GLY A 725 -3.70 4.99 -14.75
N TYR A 726 -2.82 5.99 -14.73
CA TYR A 726 -1.44 5.88 -14.25
C TYR A 726 -1.23 6.69 -12.96
N SER A 727 -0.32 6.21 -12.10
CA SER A 727 -0.01 6.80 -10.80
C SER A 727 1.42 7.34 -10.75
N GLU A 728 1.61 8.43 -10.03
CA GLU A 728 2.87 9.18 -9.95
C GLU A 728 3.83 8.59 -8.91
N TYR A 729 5.10 8.43 -9.25
CA TYR A 729 6.15 7.97 -8.35
C TYR A 729 7.37 8.89 -8.43
N LEU A 730 8.08 9.04 -7.31
CA LEU A 730 9.34 9.79 -7.25
C LEU A 730 10.48 8.89 -7.74
N ALA A 731 11.18 9.30 -8.80
CA ALA A 731 12.39 8.63 -9.28
C ALA A 731 13.60 8.99 -8.41
N GLY A 732 13.73 10.27 -8.05
CA GLY A 732 14.83 10.79 -7.25
C GLY A 732 14.92 12.31 -7.40
N THR A 733 15.94 12.91 -6.80
CA THR A 733 16.18 14.35 -6.86
C THR A 733 17.58 14.61 -7.40
N VAL A 734 17.66 15.33 -8.53
CA VAL A 734 18.94 15.72 -9.15
C VAL A 734 18.99 17.23 -9.23
N ASN A 735 20.08 17.87 -8.79
CA ASN A 735 20.25 19.33 -8.77
C ASN A 735 19.06 20.09 -8.15
N ASN A 736 18.52 19.58 -7.03
CA ASN A 736 17.36 20.14 -6.32
C ASN A 736 16.07 20.17 -7.15
N CYS A 737 15.98 19.29 -8.16
CA CYS A 737 14.82 19.08 -9.00
C CYS A 737 14.32 17.64 -8.83
N ASP A 738 13.06 17.48 -8.45
CA ASP A 738 12.44 16.16 -8.34
C ASP A 738 12.11 15.63 -9.74
N TYR A 739 12.57 14.40 -10.02
CA TYR A 739 12.19 13.60 -11.18
C TYR A 739 11.13 12.61 -10.76
N LYS A 740 10.09 12.52 -11.58
CA LYS A 740 8.93 11.68 -11.33
C LYS A 740 8.58 10.88 -12.57
N TYR A 741 7.87 9.79 -12.34
CA TYR A 741 7.44 8.90 -13.41
C TYR A 741 6.05 8.36 -13.13
N CYS A 742 5.35 7.95 -14.18
CA CYS A 742 3.98 7.44 -14.11
C CYS A 742 3.98 5.96 -14.43
N ILE A 743 3.37 5.14 -13.59
CA ILE A 743 3.21 3.70 -13.86
C ILE A 743 1.77 3.26 -13.74
N ARG A 744 1.48 2.14 -14.40
CA ARG A 744 0.24 1.39 -14.29
C ARG A 744 0.59 -0.07 -14.08
N PHE A 745 -0.18 -0.72 -13.21
CA PHE A 745 -0.26 -2.18 -13.15
C PHE A 745 -1.32 -2.67 -14.13
N HIS A 746 -1.03 -3.72 -14.90
CA HIS A 746 -1.99 -4.29 -15.86
C HIS A 746 -2.55 -5.65 -15.45
N THR A 747 -2.04 -6.27 -14.38
CA THR A 747 -2.56 -7.51 -13.80
C THR A 747 -3.06 -7.32 -12.36
N ARG A 748 -4.07 -8.10 -11.96
CA ARG A 748 -4.64 -8.09 -10.60
C ARG A 748 -4.04 -9.16 -9.69
N ASP A 749 -3.42 -10.18 -10.27
CA ASP A 749 -3.01 -11.40 -9.55
C ASP A 749 -1.71 -11.23 -8.77
N GLU A 750 -1.07 -10.06 -8.88
CA GLU A 750 0.18 -9.81 -8.19
C GLU A 750 -0.03 -9.26 -6.78
N ILE A 751 0.43 -10.04 -5.80
CA ILE A 751 0.47 -9.64 -4.40
C ILE A 751 1.85 -9.08 -4.10
N MET A 752 2.04 -7.79 -4.37
CA MET A 752 3.22 -7.04 -3.92
C MET A 752 2.90 -6.32 -2.61
N LYS A 753 3.79 -6.43 -1.60
CA LYS A 753 3.68 -5.67 -0.36
C LYS A 753 4.64 -4.47 -0.42
N PRO A 754 4.18 -3.25 -0.11
CA PRO A 754 5.08 -2.11 -0.03
C PRO A 754 6.03 -2.29 1.16
N VAL A 755 7.31 -1.99 0.93
CA VAL A 755 8.37 -2.04 1.95
C VAL A 755 8.59 -0.64 2.49
N LEU A 756 8.62 -0.52 3.82
CA LEU A 756 8.89 0.75 4.48
C LEU A 756 10.35 1.17 4.27
N SER A 757 10.57 2.35 3.72
CA SER A 757 11.87 3.00 3.63
C SER A 757 12.11 3.84 4.89
N LYS A 758 12.88 3.31 5.84
CA LYS A 758 13.22 4.00 7.09
C LYS A 758 14.38 5.00 6.90
N PRO A 759 14.34 6.17 7.54
CA PRO A 759 15.47 7.07 7.60
C PRO A 759 16.64 6.47 8.44
N PRO A 760 17.89 6.94 8.25
CA PRO A 760 18.29 8.07 7.40
C PRO A 760 18.41 7.73 5.91
N TYR A 761 18.06 8.70 5.08
CA TYR A 761 18.17 8.64 3.61
C TYR A 761 19.51 9.16 3.11
N ILE A 762 20.20 9.94 3.94
CA ILE A 762 21.58 10.35 3.70
C ILE A 762 22.52 9.27 4.23
N LYS A 763 23.54 8.92 3.44
CA LYS A 763 24.59 8.00 3.89
C LYS A 763 25.46 8.66 4.95
N PHE A 764 25.87 7.89 5.95
CA PHE A 764 26.72 8.38 7.03
C PHE A 764 28.02 9.00 6.50
N GLU A 765 28.62 8.40 5.47
CA GLU A 765 29.85 8.88 4.85
C GLU A 765 29.68 10.26 4.21
N ASP A 766 28.51 10.58 3.66
CA ASP A 766 28.22 11.89 3.08
C ASP A 766 28.04 12.96 4.17
N ALA A 767 27.64 12.54 5.37
CA ALA A 767 27.47 13.39 6.54
C ALA A 767 28.79 13.70 7.29
N LEU A 768 29.88 12.99 7.01
CA LEU A 768 31.19 13.20 7.65
C LEU A 768 31.91 14.47 7.13
N SER A 769 32.53 15.21 8.04
CA SER A 769 33.45 16.31 7.69
C SER A 769 34.74 15.79 7.06
N ARG A 770 35.46 16.63 6.29
CA ARG A 770 36.77 16.26 5.71
C ARG A 770 37.79 15.76 6.73
N LYS A 771 37.75 16.28 7.97
CA LYS A 771 38.64 15.84 9.06
C LYS A 771 38.24 14.45 9.58
N GLU A 772 36.95 14.19 9.73
CA GLU A 772 36.44 12.87 10.15
C GLU A 772 36.69 11.81 9.07
N LYS A 773 36.50 12.12 7.78
CA LYS A 773 36.82 11.23 6.65
C LYS A 773 38.29 10.80 6.60
N ASN A 774 39.20 11.68 7.01
CA ASN A 774 40.62 11.36 7.07
C ASN A 774 40.99 10.50 8.29
N SER A 775 40.14 10.51 9.33
CA SER A 775 40.34 9.74 10.57
C SER A 775 39.66 8.36 10.54
N THR A 776 38.70 8.13 9.64
CA THR A 776 37.99 6.85 9.47
C THR A 776 38.75 5.80 8.64
N THR A 777 40.04 6.00 8.36
CA THR A 777 40.91 4.92 7.83
C THR A 777 41.16 3.79 8.84
N SER A 778 40.66 3.91 10.07
CA SER A 778 40.47 2.79 11.01
C SER A 778 38.99 2.64 11.35
N LEU A 779 38.29 1.74 10.64
CA LEU A 779 36.90 1.35 10.95
C LEU A 779 36.81 0.76 12.38
N PRO A 780 35.85 1.19 13.22
CA PRO A 780 35.39 0.39 14.35
C PRO A 780 34.52 -0.76 13.84
N THR A 781 34.72 -1.96 14.38
CA THR A 781 33.93 -3.15 14.07
C THR A 781 32.48 -3.01 14.55
N LYS A 782 31.56 -3.63 13.80
CA LYS A 782 30.09 -3.72 13.86
C LYS A 782 29.39 -3.95 15.23
N ASN A 783 30.10 -3.96 16.36
CA ASN A 783 29.58 -4.33 17.68
C ASN A 783 29.33 -3.15 18.64
N GLU A 784 29.40 -1.89 18.18
CA GLU A 784 29.21 -0.71 19.05
C GLU A 784 28.02 0.20 18.64
N PHE A 785 27.05 -0.32 17.87
CA PHE A 785 25.77 0.38 17.62
C PHE A 785 24.58 -0.39 18.18
#